data_AF-A0AA35S4M2-F1
#
_entry.id   AF-A0AA35S4M2-F1
#
_cell.length_a   1.000
_cell.length_b   1.000
_cell.length_c   1.000
_cell.angle_alpha   90.00
_cell.angle_beta   90.00
_cell.angle_gamma   90.00
#
_symmetry.space_group_name_H-M   'P 1'
#
loop_
_entity.id
_entity.type
_entity.pdbx_description
1 polymer ?
#
loop_
_entity_poly.entity_id
_entity_poly.type
_entity_poly.pdbx_seq_one_letter_code
_entity_poly.pdbx_strand_id
1 'polypeptide(L)'
;MQALILLIAVASLLPPITSQTCKLLEQSLDPLQKGPDDVTVRRVELNGTDNASCLNANREQDSPPCRTIEFALQPTLNVENRSVTENLTIYVGAGIYRPANQDAIGIIDSRNVQLIGAGVGQTVFWCGLYGEEDTACSYMNFQIRNSKYVYLSNMTFTRCGPITSAVYISSSDYVVVKDCQFRDNISPPLLVHNTSPFVLYRTTFTNNHPQELNESVTSDTCYSSGGVDNFFLDNRTSSGGLSQYSENGPTLLYIERCVFVDNNARPDDTVSLPRQSKGYGHGAAANIRLSNSSNGQVCIKSCEFEDNQAEAQAGAVGLTVGGPSTRNNIELLNCTFFNNSCTLDRCTGGAIGIDFFADTAFNEILIKESEFIRNNARDGMGGAISLSTTVNVVTKDGLSDTLLLEGCLFSQNQAFYDGTAVGVFSLTHTDQVGLPVNITDCHFLNNSATRGSADSTALTAYRVLLTFNGNSSFVNNFGGGMSLLGSRMDVQGEVNLDRNFAVFGAGIAMTGRSLLLLFEGAVLSFTNNVAVDEGAGLYVEYTSADFVLAILNRGCFIQYFSQLIDVPPNEWKATVRFVNNSAGIAGAAIYANDMSRCRWLGPTNYTTFIFNTPSDYKSPFIMENNTLDRSSSKDTRLATDASTFFATTDYGDSPMVGYGETVSFHLNSTDQFSNFRESVWTFKTAYQDQSLGALSTNETVFEYVVPGRGDRDSVNISANFSLIGGQTSVSSVLLQVQGCHPGYMLQEKTQTCVCDFSSSIIVQCDTANRYFYARDGYWVGVKSKSSALIYSTTVPGFLNCTRQGALPGCEIRYDSLEDQCAQGRQGTLCGDCKEGYGVTFDLRFCRRCGAGGIVLFVFICIMTVIVSLLILFYNLPLPDELKGFVFFAQVIGLIYRNAPYLVGQNDSNALFDTLGFSLPFQLCPAENIPAFGIALLGFVPPLLATSVAIIYIFFAKRSKYLSERQSFNGFHFLYVFVYKYFLDTSFIFISCTLLGDNYVFLYQARCSVLSIHLCCCSPLVCCFYWGWE
;
A
#
# COMPACT_ATOMS: atom_id res chain seq x y z
N MET A 1 -24.05 6.47 -29.52
CA MET A 1 -22.66 6.14 -29.10
C MET A 1 -21.67 6.26 -30.26
N GLN A 2 -21.87 5.59 -31.40
CA GLN A 2 -21.02 5.76 -32.60
C GLN A 2 -20.94 7.20 -33.12
N ALA A 3 -22.02 7.98 -33.04
CA ALA A 3 -22.00 9.40 -33.43
C ALA A 3 -21.20 10.29 -32.47
N LEU A 4 -21.13 9.95 -31.17
CA LEU A 4 -20.36 10.69 -30.16
C LEU A 4 -18.86 10.39 -30.28
N ILE A 5 -18.52 9.14 -30.63
CA ILE A 5 -17.14 8.70 -30.91
C ILE A 5 -16.64 9.29 -32.23
N LEU A 6 -17.52 9.45 -33.24
CA LEU A 6 -17.17 10.14 -34.48
C LEU A 6 -16.90 11.64 -34.25
N LEU A 7 -17.63 12.30 -33.35
CA LEU A 7 -17.38 13.70 -32.99
C LEU A 7 -16.04 13.89 -32.27
N ILE A 8 -15.64 12.97 -31.39
CA ILE A 8 -14.31 12.99 -30.74
C ILE A 8 -13.19 12.73 -31.75
N ALA A 9 -13.38 11.80 -32.68
CA ALA A 9 -12.41 11.51 -33.74
C ALA A 9 -12.28 12.64 -34.77
N VAL A 10 -13.37 13.34 -35.08
CA VAL A 10 -13.37 14.50 -36.01
C VAL A 10 -12.77 15.74 -35.34
N ALA A 11 -12.91 15.92 -34.03
CA ALA A 11 -12.22 16.98 -33.29
C ALA A 11 -10.68 16.78 -33.26
N SER A 12 -10.20 15.52 -33.23
CA SER A 12 -8.77 15.18 -33.31
C SER A 12 -8.18 15.14 -34.72
N LEU A 13 -9.01 15.27 -35.77
CA LEU A 13 -8.61 15.19 -37.19
C LEU A 13 -8.70 16.52 -37.93
N LEU A 14 -9.12 17.60 -37.26
CA LEU A 14 -8.89 18.93 -37.78
C LEU A 14 -7.39 19.22 -37.63
N PRO A 15 -6.64 19.49 -38.72
CA PRO A 15 -5.31 20.05 -38.56
C PRO A 15 -5.44 21.29 -37.67
N PRO A 16 -4.50 21.56 -36.75
CA PRO A 16 -4.49 22.83 -36.05
C PRO A 16 -4.58 23.90 -37.13
N ILE A 17 -5.62 24.74 -37.07
CA ILE A 17 -5.63 25.97 -37.85
C ILE A 17 -4.36 26.65 -37.38
N THR A 18 -3.29 26.58 -38.18
CA THR A 18 -2.00 27.18 -37.83
C THR A 18 -2.30 28.66 -37.72
N SER A 19 -2.56 29.09 -36.50
CA SER A 19 -2.68 30.48 -36.18
C SER A 19 -1.40 31.14 -36.67
N GLN A 20 -1.56 32.12 -37.55
CA GLN A 20 -0.49 33.00 -37.99
C GLN A 20 -0.72 34.37 -37.37
N THR A 21 -1.11 34.42 -36.08
CA THR A 21 -1.53 35.66 -35.42
C THR A 21 -0.41 36.69 -35.45
N CYS A 22 0.81 36.32 -35.06
CA CYS A 22 1.97 37.19 -35.14
C CYS A 22 2.25 37.70 -36.56
N LYS A 23 2.11 36.85 -37.59
CA LYS A 23 2.38 37.20 -38.98
C LYS A 23 1.29 38.10 -39.58
N LEU A 24 0.04 37.86 -39.23
CA LEU A 24 -1.10 38.71 -39.60
C LEU A 24 -0.97 40.09 -38.96
N LEU A 25 -0.62 40.14 -37.67
CA LEU A 25 -0.34 41.38 -36.96
C LEU A 25 0.82 42.14 -37.63
N GLU A 26 1.95 41.47 -37.90
CA GLU A 26 3.11 42.07 -38.58
C GLU A 26 2.73 42.73 -39.92
N GLN A 27 1.93 42.05 -40.75
CA GLN A 27 1.43 42.61 -42.02
C GLN A 27 0.45 43.77 -41.83
N SER A 28 -0.35 43.76 -40.77
CA SER A 28 -1.32 44.81 -40.47
C SER A 28 -0.68 46.11 -39.95
N LEU A 29 0.60 46.07 -39.57
CA LEU A 29 1.34 47.20 -39.01
C LEU A 29 2.10 48.03 -40.05
N ASP A 30 2.26 47.56 -41.28
CA ASP A 30 2.93 48.27 -42.40
C ASP A 30 2.39 49.69 -42.72
N PRO A 31 1.06 49.96 -42.64
CA PRO A 31 0.52 51.30 -42.89
C PRO A 31 1.02 52.37 -41.91
N LEU A 32 1.50 52.00 -40.72
CA LEU A 32 1.95 52.91 -39.66
C LEU A 32 3.30 53.58 -39.95
N GLN A 33 4.06 53.09 -40.94
CA GLN A 33 5.32 53.72 -41.36
C GLN A 33 5.14 54.90 -42.33
N LYS A 34 3.97 55.03 -42.98
CA LYS A 34 3.66 56.16 -43.86
C LYS A 34 2.86 57.20 -43.07
N GLY A 35 3.58 58.20 -42.54
CA GLY A 35 2.95 59.39 -41.96
C GLY A 35 2.11 60.15 -43.00
N PRO A 36 1.17 61.00 -42.56
CA PRO A 36 0.38 61.82 -43.48
C PRO A 36 1.26 62.83 -44.24
N ASP A 37 0.86 63.20 -45.46
CA ASP A 37 1.64 64.09 -46.34
C ASP A 37 1.68 65.57 -45.86
N ASP A 38 0.84 65.95 -44.89
CA ASP A 38 0.72 67.31 -44.35
C ASP A 38 0.84 67.28 -42.81
N VAL A 39 2.07 67.46 -42.31
CA VAL A 39 2.46 67.34 -40.89
C VAL A 39 3.07 68.64 -40.39
N THR A 40 2.54 69.14 -39.26
CA THR A 40 3.17 70.23 -38.51
C THR A 40 4.38 69.66 -37.76
N VAL A 41 5.56 70.28 -37.92
CA VAL A 41 6.80 69.81 -37.27
C VAL A 41 7.26 70.81 -36.23
N ARG A 42 7.44 70.39 -34.98
CA ARG A 42 7.94 71.22 -33.88
C ARG A 42 9.21 70.64 -33.27
N ARG A 43 9.99 71.49 -32.62
CA ARG A 43 11.23 71.11 -31.91
C ARG A 43 11.18 71.54 -30.46
N VAL A 44 11.72 70.70 -29.57
CA VAL A 44 11.83 70.99 -28.13
C VAL A 44 13.29 70.86 -27.70
N GLU A 45 13.89 71.94 -27.24
CA GLU A 45 15.28 71.99 -26.76
C GLU A 45 15.36 72.72 -25.41
N LEU A 46 16.30 72.33 -24.54
CA LEU A 46 16.43 72.91 -23.19
C LEU A 46 16.73 74.43 -23.21
N ASN A 47 17.34 74.94 -24.27
CA ASN A 47 17.64 76.35 -24.51
C ASN A 47 16.53 77.10 -25.27
N GLY A 48 15.41 76.43 -25.58
CA GLY A 48 14.27 76.99 -26.29
C GLY A 48 13.46 77.99 -25.46
N THR A 49 12.42 78.56 -26.08
CA THR A 49 11.50 79.50 -25.42
C THR A 49 10.06 79.18 -25.74
N ASP A 50 9.24 78.99 -24.69
CA ASP A 50 7.80 78.72 -24.81
C ASP A 50 7.03 80.00 -25.16
N ASN A 51 6.85 80.25 -26.45
CA ASN A 51 6.06 81.36 -26.97
C ASN A 51 5.45 80.99 -28.33
N ALA A 52 4.55 81.84 -28.84
CA ALA A 52 3.84 81.58 -30.11
C ALA A 52 4.77 81.29 -31.32
N SER A 53 6.02 81.77 -31.29
CA SER A 53 6.96 81.58 -32.41
C SER A 53 7.45 80.13 -32.56
N CYS A 54 7.48 79.34 -31.48
CA CYS A 54 7.88 77.94 -31.52
C CYS A 54 6.73 76.99 -31.96
N LEU A 55 5.48 77.46 -31.95
CA LEU A 55 4.29 76.68 -32.33
C LEU A 55 3.92 76.79 -33.82
N ASN A 56 4.30 77.89 -34.49
CA ASN A 56 3.87 78.25 -35.86
C ASN A 56 4.83 77.75 -36.96
N ALA A 57 5.40 76.57 -36.78
CA ALA A 57 6.43 75.99 -37.63
C ALA A 57 5.84 75.20 -38.82
N ASN A 58 5.74 75.82 -40.00
CA ASN A 58 5.24 75.13 -41.20
C ASN A 58 6.33 74.39 -42.01
N ARG A 59 7.63 74.52 -41.68
CA ARG A 59 8.74 73.79 -42.36
C ARG A 59 9.94 73.56 -41.42
N GLU A 60 10.61 72.42 -41.62
CA GLU A 60 11.69 71.81 -40.81
C GLU A 60 12.87 72.69 -40.37
N GLN A 61 13.08 73.89 -40.93
CA GLN A 61 14.37 74.60 -40.77
C GLN A 61 14.35 75.93 -40.01
N ASP A 62 13.25 76.67 -39.90
CA ASP A 62 13.29 78.07 -39.41
C ASP A 62 12.49 78.38 -38.12
N SER A 63 11.80 77.42 -37.50
CA SER A 63 11.09 77.72 -36.24
C SER A 63 12.00 77.54 -35.02
N PRO A 64 12.06 78.54 -34.10
CA PRO A 64 12.80 78.42 -32.85
C PRO A 64 12.21 77.30 -31.98
N PRO A 65 13.04 76.52 -31.25
CA PRO A 65 12.54 75.42 -30.44
C PRO A 65 11.73 75.91 -29.24
N CYS A 66 10.68 75.17 -28.89
CA CYS A 66 10.00 75.32 -27.61
C CYS A 66 10.93 74.81 -26.49
N ARG A 67 10.71 75.29 -25.27
CA ARG A 67 11.47 74.86 -24.08
C ARG A 67 10.89 73.58 -23.48
N THR A 68 9.57 73.46 -23.46
CA THR A 68 8.85 72.36 -22.79
C THR A 68 8.03 71.52 -23.77
N ILE A 69 7.85 70.24 -23.43
CA ILE A 69 7.05 69.31 -24.24
C ILE A 69 5.56 69.67 -24.13
N GLU A 70 5.07 70.09 -22.94
CA GLU A 70 3.66 70.47 -22.78
C GLU A 70 3.29 71.65 -23.66
N PHE A 71 4.14 72.66 -23.74
CA PHE A 71 3.89 73.81 -24.59
C PHE A 71 3.90 73.42 -26.06
N ALA A 72 4.85 72.58 -26.49
CA ALA A 72 4.94 72.08 -27.86
C ALA A 72 3.78 71.16 -28.28
N LEU A 73 2.95 70.67 -27.35
CA LEU A 73 1.75 69.90 -27.63
C LEU A 73 0.49 70.77 -27.80
N GLN A 74 0.54 72.07 -27.50
CA GLN A 74 -0.63 72.95 -27.60
C GLN A 74 -1.08 73.18 -29.06
N PRO A 75 -2.39 73.29 -29.34
CA PRO A 75 -2.86 73.66 -30.68
C PRO A 75 -2.30 75.03 -31.10
N THR A 76 -2.07 75.22 -32.40
CA THR A 76 -1.59 76.51 -32.94
C THR A 76 -2.59 77.63 -32.61
N LEU A 77 -2.07 78.78 -32.15
CA LEU A 77 -2.83 79.93 -31.59
C LEU A 77 -3.85 80.61 -32.52
N ASN A 78 -4.14 80.07 -33.71
CA ASN A 78 -4.93 80.73 -34.77
C ASN A 78 -6.27 80.05 -35.10
N VAL A 79 -6.77 79.11 -34.29
CA VAL A 79 -8.08 78.49 -34.57
C VAL A 79 -8.94 78.49 -33.32
N GLU A 80 -9.85 79.47 -33.24
CA GLU A 80 -10.98 79.43 -32.33
C GLU A 80 -11.75 78.12 -32.58
N ASN A 81 -11.89 77.28 -31.54
CA ASN A 81 -12.73 76.07 -31.46
C ASN A 81 -12.18 74.70 -31.90
N ARG A 82 -10.89 74.36 -31.70
CA ARG A 82 -10.51 72.93 -31.60
C ARG A 82 -9.58 72.65 -30.43
N SER A 83 -10.04 71.81 -29.50
CA SER A 83 -9.30 71.17 -28.41
C SER A 83 -8.48 69.95 -28.88
N VAL A 84 -8.41 69.70 -30.19
CA VAL A 84 -7.88 68.48 -30.82
C VAL A 84 -6.59 68.84 -31.55
N THR A 85 -5.49 68.15 -31.24
CA THR A 85 -4.23 68.27 -31.98
C THR A 85 -4.19 67.22 -33.08
N GLU A 86 -4.04 67.64 -34.34
CA GLU A 86 -4.02 66.75 -35.52
C GLU A 86 -2.71 66.91 -36.32
N ASN A 87 -2.14 65.81 -36.81
CA ASN A 87 -0.96 65.76 -37.69
C ASN A 87 0.25 66.54 -37.16
N LEU A 88 0.74 66.16 -35.97
CA LEU A 88 1.83 66.84 -35.29
C LEU A 88 3.01 65.89 -35.06
N THR A 89 4.20 66.30 -35.49
CA THR A 89 5.47 65.64 -35.14
C THR A 89 6.31 66.58 -34.30
N ILE A 90 6.77 66.09 -33.14
CA ILE A 90 7.62 66.82 -32.22
C ILE A 90 8.96 66.08 -32.10
N TYR A 91 10.04 66.76 -32.44
CA TYR A 91 11.40 66.30 -32.19
C TYR A 91 11.91 66.87 -30.87
N VAL A 92 12.29 66.00 -29.95
CA VAL A 92 12.82 66.37 -28.64
C VAL A 92 14.33 66.18 -28.64
N GLY A 93 15.07 67.26 -28.40
CA GLY A 93 16.52 67.25 -28.35
C GLY A 93 17.09 66.38 -27.21
N ALA A 94 18.41 66.29 -27.17
CA ALA A 94 19.10 65.64 -26.06
C ALA A 94 19.02 66.52 -24.80
N GLY A 95 18.69 65.92 -23.66
CA GLY A 95 18.49 66.64 -22.41
C GLY A 95 17.65 65.87 -21.39
N ILE A 96 17.61 66.41 -20.17
CA ILE A 96 16.71 65.96 -19.12
C ILE A 96 15.50 66.88 -19.10
N TYR A 97 14.35 66.35 -19.50
CA TYR A 97 13.08 67.05 -19.53
C TYR A 97 12.28 66.69 -18.28
N ARG A 98 11.70 67.71 -17.66
CA ARG A 98 10.85 67.61 -16.47
C ARG A 98 9.50 68.26 -16.78
N PRO A 99 8.40 67.77 -16.18
CA PRO A 99 7.12 68.46 -16.25
C PRO A 99 7.26 69.91 -15.75
N ALA A 100 6.69 70.86 -16.48
CA ALA A 100 6.81 72.29 -16.19
C ALA A 100 5.97 72.72 -14.98
N ASN A 101 4.80 72.09 -14.82
CA ASN A 101 3.90 72.20 -13.68
C ASN A 101 3.72 70.80 -13.09
N GLN A 102 3.26 70.66 -11.85
CA GLN A 102 3.00 69.35 -11.19
C GLN A 102 1.88 68.50 -11.87
N ASP A 103 1.57 68.79 -13.13
CA ASP A 103 0.53 68.21 -13.98
C ASP A 103 1.13 67.22 -14.99
N ALA A 104 0.25 66.38 -15.55
CA ALA A 104 0.62 65.39 -16.55
C ALA A 104 0.83 65.99 -17.95
N ILE A 105 1.79 65.45 -18.69
CA ILE A 105 1.96 65.75 -20.11
C ILE A 105 0.97 64.88 -20.90
N GLY A 106 -0.01 65.49 -21.56
CA GLY A 106 -1.11 64.76 -22.20
C GLY A 106 -1.18 64.91 -23.72
N ILE A 107 -1.23 63.77 -24.43
CA ILE A 107 -1.80 63.66 -25.78
C ILE A 107 -3.25 63.20 -25.61
N ILE A 108 -4.19 64.14 -25.63
CA ILE A 108 -5.59 63.90 -25.31
C ILE A 108 -6.45 64.29 -26.51
N ASP A 109 -7.44 63.45 -26.84
CA ASP A 109 -8.38 63.66 -27.94
C ASP A 109 -7.68 64.05 -29.26
N SER A 110 -6.52 63.45 -29.54
CA SER A 110 -5.61 63.86 -30.62
C SER A 110 -5.47 62.80 -31.72
N ARG A 111 -5.01 63.19 -32.90
CA ARG A 111 -4.83 62.28 -34.06
C ARG A 111 -3.48 62.49 -34.74
N ASN A 112 -2.82 61.41 -35.14
CA ASN A 112 -1.55 61.45 -35.87
C ASN A 112 -0.49 62.30 -35.14
N VAL A 113 -0.22 61.97 -33.87
CA VAL A 113 0.78 62.67 -33.05
C VAL A 113 2.02 61.81 -32.90
N GLN A 114 3.19 62.35 -33.24
CA GLN A 114 4.47 61.69 -33.12
C GLN A 114 5.38 62.47 -32.17
N LEU A 115 5.94 61.80 -31.17
CA LEU A 115 6.95 62.32 -30.27
C LEU A 115 8.23 61.50 -30.43
N ILE A 116 9.29 62.15 -30.89
CA ILE A 116 10.54 61.49 -31.28
C ILE A 116 11.70 62.14 -30.53
N GLY A 117 12.32 61.41 -29.62
CA GLY A 117 13.54 61.84 -28.94
C GLY A 117 14.81 61.70 -29.79
N ALA A 118 15.90 62.31 -29.32
CA ALA A 118 17.23 62.23 -29.92
C ALA A 118 17.86 60.84 -29.77
N GLY A 119 17.41 60.05 -28.78
CA GLY A 119 17.89 58.69 -28.54
C GLY A 119 17.71 58.24 -27.09
N VAL A 120 17.71 56.92 -26.89
CA VAL A 120 17.73 56.29 -25.55
C VAL A 120 18.96 56.79 -24.78
N GLY A 121 18.74 57.27 -23.56
CA GLY A 121 19.77 57.88 -22.71
C GLY A 121 20.15 59.31 -23.08
N GLN A 122 19.75 59.80 -24.26
CA GLN A 122 19.98 61.19 -24.69
C GLN A 122 18.80 62.08 -24.35
N THR A 123 17.58 61.65 -24.68
CA THR A 123 16.34 62.32 -24.30
C THR A 123 15.75 61.61 -23.08
N VAL A 124 15.96 62.18 -21.91
CA VAL A 124 15.53 61.60 -20.63
C VAL A 124 14.34 62.39 -20.10
N PHE A 125 13.20 61.73 -19.98
CA PHE A 125 12.06 62.21 -19.23
C PHE A 125 12.21 61.81 -17.77
N TRP A 126 12.40 62.81 -16.90
CA TRP A 126 12.61 62.62 -15.47
C TRP A 126 11.39 63.13 -14.72
N CYS A 127 10.57 62.20 -14.25
CA CYS A 127 9.34 62.50 -13.51
C CYS A 127 9.62 63.08 -12.11
N GLY A 128 10.78 62.79 -11.51
CA GLY A 128 11.21 63.33 -10.22
C GLY A 128 10.91 62.42 -9.03
N LEU A 129 11.79 62.46 -8.01
CA LEU A 129 11.61 61.72 -6.75
C LEU A 129 10.69 62.50 -5.81
N TYR A 130 9.70 61.81 -5.25
CA TYR A 130 8.85 62.31 -4.16
C TYR A 130 9.73 62.75 -3.00
N GLY A 131 9.74 64.06 -2.70
CA GLY A 131 10.36 64.63 -1.51
C GLY A 131 9.37 64.58 -0.34
N GLU A 132 9.88 64.43 0.87
CA GLU A 132 9.15 64.24 2.14
C GLU A 132 8.16 65.36 2.56
N GLU A 133 7.85 66.34 1.70
CA GLU A 133 6.99 67.47 2.03
C GLU A 133 5.86 67.68 0.99
N ASP A 134 4.66 67.21 1.36
CA ASP A 134 3.35 67.83 1.13
C ASP A 134 2.98 68.32 -0.30
N THR A 135 2.83 67.39 -1.26
CA THR A 135 1.74 67.48 -2.26
C THR A 135 1.16 66.10 -2.52
N ALA A 136 -0.10 65.88 -2.10
CA ALA A 136 -0.69 64.54 -1.97
C ALA A 136 -0.95 63.79 -3.29
N CYS A 137 -0.98 64.47 -4.46
CA CYS A 137 -1.33 63.85 -5.75
C CYS A 137 -0.68 64.58 -6.94
N SER A 138 0.66 64.65 -7.02
CA SER A 138 1.32 65.24 -8.19
C SER A 138 1.38 64.23 -9.34
N TYR A 139 0.89 64.63 -10.52
CA TYR A 139 0.69 63.78 -11.69
C TYR A 139 1.82 63.93 -12.71
N MET A 140 3.07 63.73 -12.28
CA MET A 140 4.25 63.88 -13.15
C MET A 140 4.42 62.70 -14.12
N ASN A 141 3.41 62.43 -14.96
CA ASN A 141 3.42 61.35 -15.95
C ASN A 141 3.12 61.81 -17.38
N PHE A 142 3.33 60.91 -18.32
CA PHE A 142 2.92 61.06 -19.72
C PHE A 142 1.60 60.31 -19.95
N GLN A 143 0.59 60.95 -20.53
CA GLN A 143 -0.74 60.38 -20.76
C GLN A 143 -1.13 60.43 -22.23
N ILE A 144 -1.68 59.34 -22.75
CA ILE A 144 -2.28 59.24 -24.08
C ILE A 144 -3.72 58.78 -23.88
N ARG A 145 -4.70 59.63 -24.19
CA ARG A 145 -6.12 59.34 -23.95
C ARG A 145 -6.97 59.68 -25.16
N ASN A 146 -7.94 58.82 -25.46
CA ASN A 146 -8.94 59.03 -26.52
C ASN A 146 -8.32 59.45 -27.88
N SER A 147 -7.11 58.97 -28.15
CA SER A 147 -6.30 59.44 -29.28
C SER A 147 -6.12 58.35 -30.32
N LYS A 148 -5.76 58.73 -31.56
CA LYS A 148 -5.53 57.77 -32.65
C LYS A 148 -4.21 58.00 -33.34
N TYR A 149 -3.51 56.93 -33.72
CA TYR A 149 -2.23 57.00 -34.44
C TYR A 149 -1.19 57.82 -33.65
N VAL A 150 -0.89 57.37 -32.44
CA VAL A 150 0.10 58.01 -31.57
C VAL A 150 1.40 57.23 -31.61
N TYR A 151 2.51 57.93 -31.81
CA TYR A 151 3.83 57.33 -31.95
C TYR A 151 4.80 57.95 -30.95
N LEU A 152 5.38 57.13 -30.08
CA LEU A 152 6.35 57.52 -29.07
C LEU A 152 7.66 56.77 -29.30
N SER A 153 8.77 57.49 -29.49
CA SER A 153 10.05 56.81 -29.76
C SER A 153 11.30 57.52 -29.27
N ASN A 154 12.38 56.76 -29.10
CA ASN A 154 13.74 57.25 -28.81
C ASN A 154 13.86 58.05 -27.50
N MET A 155 13.15 57.63 -26.45
CA MET A 155 13.11 58.32 -25.16
C MET A 155 13.37 57.39 -23.98
N THR A 156 13.93 57.93 -22.90
CA THR A 156 14.08 57.23 -21.62
C THR A 156 13.16 57.82 -20.56
N PHE A 157 12.33 56.99 -19.94
CA PHE A 157 11.47 57.35 -18.81
C PHE A 157 12.08 56.80 -17.53
N THR A 158 12.33 57.67 -16.55
CA THR A 158 12.99 57.26 -15.31
C THR A 158 12.54 58.04 -14.09
N ARG A 159 12.63 57.38 -12.92
CA ARG A 159 12.26 57.94 -11.62
C ARG A 159 10.82 58.44 -11.59
N CYS A 160 9.90 57.71 -12.21
CA CYS A 160 8.47 57.98 -12.16
C CYS A 160 7.80 57.20 -11.03
N GLY A 161 6.72 57.77 -10.48
CA GLY A 161 5.99 57.23 -9.33
C GLY A 161 6.20 58.02 -8.02
N PRO A 162 5.64 57.53 -6.89
CA PRO A 162 5.01 56.22 -6.72
C PRO A 162 3.54 56.17 -7.15
N ILE A 163 2.88 57.31 -7.35
CA ILE A 163 1.43 57.36 -7.59
C ILE A 163 1.08 57.04 -9.04
N THR A 164 1.64 57.74 -10.04
CA THR A 164 1.26 57.59 -11.46
C THR A 164 2.19 56.70 -12.27
N SER A 165 1.68 55.98 -13.28
CA SER A 165 2.53 55.25 -14.23
C SER A 165 3.38 56.22 -15.06
N ALA A 166 4.58 55.84 -15.49
CA ALA A 166 5.43 56.74 -16.28
C ALA A 166 4.75 57.15 -17.60
N VAL A 167 4.16 56.17 -18.28
CA VAL A 167 3.29 56.36 -19.44
C VAL A 167 1.95 55.66 -19.18
N TYR A 168 0.85 56.40 -19.31
CA TYR A 168 -0.51 55.88 -19.24
C TYR A 168 -1.19 56.02 -20.60
N ILE A 169 -1.76 54.92 -21.11
CA ILE A 169 -2.45 54.89 -22.40
C ILE A 169 -3.85 54.35 -22.16
N SER A 170 -4.88 55.12 -22.51
CA SER A 170 -6.26 54.65 -22.38
C SER A 170 -7.15 55.00 -23.56
N SER A 171 -8.08 54.08 -23.88
CA SER A 171 -9.15 54.27 -24.86
C SER A 171 -8.67 54.85 -26.20
N SER A 172 -7.50 54.39 -26.66
CA SER A 172 -6.80 54.94 -27.82
C SER A 172 -6.61 53.86 -28.89
N ASP A 173 -6.62 54.25 -30.16
CA ASP A 173 -6.45 53.31 -31.27
C ASP A 173 -5.10 53.53 -31.94
N TYR A 174 -4.39 52.45 -32.28
CA TYR A 174 -3.10 52.52 -32.98
C TYR A 174 -2.05 53.35 -32.23
N VAL A 175 -1.57 52.82 -31.11
CA VAL A 175 -0.50 53.45 -30.34
C VAL A 175 0.77 52.61 -30.47
N VAL A 176 1.88 53.26 -30.81
CA VAL A 176 3.19 52.64 -31.02
C VAL A 176 4.21 53.23 -30.06
N VAL A 177 4.85 52.37 -29.28
CA VAL A 177 6.00 52.70 -28.43
C VAL A 177 7.21 51.95 -28.96
N LYS A 178 8.24 52.67 -29.38
CA LYS A 178 9.38 52.09 -30.09
C LYS A 178 10.71 52.66 -29.66
N ASP A 179 11.73 51.82 -29.54
CA ASP A 179 13.10 52.26 -29.23
C ASP A 179 13.13 53.14 -27.96
N CYS A 180 12.36 52.75 -26.95
CA CYS A 180 12.24 53.46 -25.67
C CYS A 180 12.92 52.66 -24.53
N GLN A 181 13.19 53.33 -23.41
CA GLN A 181 13.67 52.69 -22.19
C GLN A 181 12.88 53.18 -20.97
N PHE A 182 12.45 52.25 -20.13
CA PHE A 182 11.81 52.51 -18.84
C PHE A 182 12.70 51.96 -17.74
N ARG A 183 13.25 52.84 -16.89
CA ARG A 183 14.19 52.40 -15.85
C ARG A 183 14.06 53.12 -14.53
N ASP A 184 14.38 52.42 -13.44
CA ASP A 184 14.43 52.99 -12.09
C ASP A 184 13.10 53.65 -11.68
N ASN A 185 11.97 53.11 -12.14
CA ASN A 185 10.64 53.60 -11.79
C ASN A 185 10.13 52.90 -10.52
N ILE A 186 9.43 53.65 -9.68
CA ILE A 186 8.82 53.19 -8.43
C ILE A 186 7.30 53.08 -8.54
N SER A 187 6.79 53.27 -9.76
CA SER A 187 5.43 52.97 -10.19
C SER A 187 5.50 52.12 -11.47
N PRO A 188 4.36 51.52 -11.89
CA PRO A 188 4.30 50.80 -13.15
C PRO A 188 4.76 51.68 -14.32
N PRO A 189 5.77 51.29 -15.11
CA PRO A 189 6.32 52.19 -16.12
C PRO A 189 5.36 52.40 -17.29
N LEU A 190 4.68 51.35 -17.75
CA LEU A 190 3.77 51.42 -18.89
C LEU A 190 2.46 50.72 -18.57
N LEU A 191 1.39 51.51 -18.50
CA LEU A 191 0.02 51.03 -18.30
C LEU A 191 -0.80 51.31 -19.55
N VAL A 192 -1.42 50.26 -20.09
CA VAL A 192 -2.27 50.30 -21.27
C VAL A 192 -3.65 49.79 -20.86
N HIS A 193 -4.69 50.52 -21.27
CA HIS A 193 -6.08 50.19 -20.98
C HIS A 193 -6.94 50.41 -22.22
N ASN A 194 -7.70 49.39 -22.64
CA ASN A 194 -8.64 49.45 -23.78
C ASN A 194 -8.05 50.13 -25.02
N THR A 195 -6.79 49.79 -25.34
CA THR A 195 -6.06 50.36 -26.48
C THR A 195 -5.76 49.25 -27.48
N SER A 196 -6.18 49.44 -28.72
CA SER A 196 -6.09 48.41 -29.77
C SER A 196 -6.09 49.05 -31.16
N PRO A 197 -5.11 48.77 -32.05
CA PRO A 197 -3.89 48.02 -31.80
C PRO A 197 -2.91 48.78 -30.89
N PHE A 198 -2.17 48.02 -30.09
CA PHE A 198 -1.01 48.52 -29.33
C PHE A 198 0.27 47.79 -29.76
N VAL A 199 1.31 48.55 -30.05
CA VAL A 199 2.61 48.05 -30.52
C VAL A 199 3.72 48.48 -29.57
N LEU A 200 4.48 47.51 -29.10
CA LEU A 200 5.68 47.70 -28.30
C LEU A 200 6.86 47.05 -29.01
N TYR A 201 7.85 47.85 -29.40
CA TYR A 201 8.93 47.37 -30.25
C TYR A 201 10.29 47.86 -29.80
N ARG A 202 11.27 46.95 -29.67
CA ARG A 202 12.65 47.27 -29.26
C ARG A 202 12.72 48.19 -28.04
N THR A 203 11.92 47.88 -27.03
CA THR A 203 11.82 48.68 -25.80
C THR A 203 12.36 47.89 -24.62
N THR A 204 13.06 48.57 -23.72
CA THR A 204 13.71 47.95 -22.56
C THR A 204 13.09 48.43 -21.24
N PHE A 205 12.80 47.49 -20.34
CA PHE A 205 12.30 47.72 -18.98
C PHE A 205 13.32 47.17 -17.99
N THR A 206 13.97 48.05 -17.22
CA THR A 206 15.07 47.67 -16.32
C THR A 206 14.92 48.24 -14.94
N ASN A 207 15.05 47.44 -13.89
CA ASN A 207 15.10 47.90 -12.49
C ASN A 207 13.86 48.74 -12.11
N ASN A 208 12.66 48.28 -12.46
CA ASN A 208 11.41 48.94 -12.09
C ASN A 208 10.75 48.18 -10.93
N HIS A 209 10.51 48.89 -9.84
CA HIS A 209 10.03 48.32 -8.58
C HIS A 209 8.83 49.11 -8.07
N PRO A 210 7.62 48.87 -8.62
CA PRO A 210 6.40 49.48 -8.13
C PRO A 210 6.23 49.25 -6.62
N GLN A 211 6.01 50.32 -5.86
CA GLN A 211 5.81 50.25 -4.41
C GLN A 211 4.32 50.26 -4.04
N GLU A 212 3.99 49.63 -2.93
CA GLU A 212 2.68 49.72 -2.31
C GLU A 212 2.45 51.15 -1.77
N LEU A 213 1.31 51.73 -2.09
CA LEU A 213 0.90 53.06 -1.61
C LEU A 213 0.10 52.91 -0.32
N ASN A 214 0.39 53.71 0.71
CA ASN A 214 -0.40 53.73 1.95
C ASN A 214 -1.87 54.08 1.67
N GLU A 215 -2.81 53.32 2.24
CA GLU A 215 -4.27 53.54 2.08
C GLU A 215 -4.70 54.99 2.33
N SER A 216 -4.08 55.66 3.30
CA SER A 216 -4.38 57.05 3.68
C SER A 216 -4.07 58.09 2.59
N VAL A 217 -3.17 57.79 1.65
CA VAL A 217 -2.84 58.65 0.49
C VAL A 217 -3.87 58.44 -0.63
N THR A 218 -4.51 57.27 -0.67
CA THR A 218 -5.36 56.85 -1.78
C THR A 218 -6.83 57.25 -1.61
N SER A 219 -7.42 57.14 -0.40
CA SER A 219 -8.89 57.16 -0.25
C SER A 219 -9.57 58.53 -0.23
N ASP A 220 -8.91 59.60 0.26
CA ASP A 220 -9.54 60.92 0.41
C ASP A 220 -8.87 62.05 -0.39
N THR A 221 -7.56 61.96 -0.65
CA THR A 221 -6.77 63.04 -1.26
C THR A 221 -6.69 62.98 -2.78
N CYS A 222 -6.62 61.78 -3.40
CA CYS A 222 -6.50 61.65 -4.86
C CYS A 222 -7.82 61.38 -5.60
N TYR A 223 -8.75 60.60 -5.03
CA TYR A 223 -10.09 60.40 -5.63
C TYR A 223 -10.87 61.72 -5.79
N SER A 224 -10.71 62.67 -4.87
CA SER A 224 -11.43 63.95 -4.85
C SER A 224 -10.89 65.00 -5.83
N SER A 225 -9.70 64.77 -6.41
CA SER A 225 -9.02 65.73 -7.30
C SER A 225 -9.47 65.67 -8.77
N GLY A 226 -10.42 64.79 -9.13
CA GLY A 226 -11.18 64.85 -10.40
C GLY A 226 -10.43 64.56 -11.70
N GLY A 227 -9.13 64.21 -11.65
CA GLY A 227 -8.28 64.04 -12.83
C GLY A 227 -7.90 62.61 -13.21
N VAL A 228 -8.22 61.61 -12.38
CA VAL A 228 -7.72 60.23 -12.51
C VAL A 228 -8.84 59.28 -12.91
N ASP A 229 -8.55 58.38 -13.83
CA ASP A 229 -9.42 57.26 -14.16
C ASP A 229 -9.51 56.32 -12.94
N ASN A 230 -10.70 56.04 -12.43
CA ASN A 230 -10.87 55.14 -11.27
C ASN A 230 -10.18 53.80 -11.49
N PHE A 231 -10.10 53.34 -12.75
CA PHE A 231 -9.35 52.16 -13.16
C PHE A 231 -7.87 52.19 -12.73
N PHE A 232 -7.23 53.36 -12.74
CA PHE A 232 -5.83 53.55 -12.34
C PHE A 232 -5.64 53.38 -10.82
N LEU A 233 -6.55 53.94 -10.02
CA LEU A 233 -6.51 53.87 -8.56
C LEU A 233 -7.03 52.52 -8.03
N ASP A 234 -7.98 51.93 -8.75
CA ASP A 234 -8.61 50.64 -8.44
C ASP A 234 -7.76 49.45 -8.92
N ASN A 235 -6.65 49.64 -9.65
CA ASN A 235 -5.75 48.56 -10.09
C ASN A 235 -4.35 48.60 -9.46
N ARG A 236 -4.27 49.01 -8.20
CA ARG A 236 -3.07 49.10 -7.34
C ARG A 236 -1.98 48.06 -7.64
N THR A 237 -0.71 48.47 -7.66
CA THR A 237 0.50 47.60 -7.79
C THR A 237 0.47 46.59 -8.94
N SER A 238 0.76 47.10 -10.14
CA SER A 238 0.86 46.31 -11.35
C SER A 238 2.31 45.89 -11.68
N SER A 239 2.55 45.36 -12.88
CA SER A 239 3.85 44.86 -13.32
C SER A 239 4.95 45.92 -13.28
N GLY A 240 6.18 45.54 -12.93
CA GLY A 240 7.36 46.39 -13.13
C GLY A 240 7.69 46.67 -14.61
N GLY A 241 7.08 45.98 -15.58
CA GLY A 241 7.16 46.34 -17.00
C GLY A 241 5.84 46.84 -17.59
N LEU A 242 5.21 46.01 -18.43
CA LEU A 242 3.97 46.34 -19.15
C LEU A 242 2.73 45.81 -18.42
N SER A 243 1.82 46.69 -18.04
CA SER A 243 0.48 46.31 -17.59
C SER A 243 -0.53 46.60 -18.69
N GLN A 244 -1.14 45.56 -19.26
CA GLN A 244 -2.16 45.70 -20.29
C GLN A 244 -3.49 45.09 -19.86
N TYR A 245 -4.53 45.92 -19.91
CA TYR A 245 -5.90 45.55 -19.61
C TYR A 245 -6.83 45.86 -20.79
N SER A 246 -7.59 44.84 -21.18
CA SER A 246 -8.65 44.96 -22.19
C SER A 246 -9.97 44.45 -21.67
N GLU A 247 -11.02 45.25 -21.85
CA GLU A 247 -12.39 44.94 -21.50
C GLU A 247 -13.33 45.14 -22.69
N ASN A 248 -14.25 44.20 -22.90
CA ASN A 248 -15.39 44.33 -23.82
C ASN A 248 -15.03 44.68 -25.28
N GLY A 249 -13.99 44.06 -25.86
CA GLY A 249 -13.62 44.25 -27.27
C GLY A 249 -12.46 43.38 -27.74
N PRO A 250 -12.21 43.30 -29.07
CA PRO A 250 -11.05 42.60 -29.63
C PRO A 250 -9.76 43.36 -29.29
N THR A 251 -8.78 42.65 -28.75
CA THR A 251 -7.47 43.22 -28.38
C THR A 251 -6.45 42.84 -29.43
N LEU A 252 -5.75 43.80 -30.02
CA LEU A 252 -4.61 43.57 -30.90
C LEU A 252 -3.34 44.09 -30.20
N LEU A 253 -2.52 43.18 -29.69
CA LEU A 253 -1.29 43.49 -28.95
C LEU A 253 -0.09 42.87 -29.67
N TYR A 254 0.89 43.70 -30.03
CA TYR A 254 2.13 43.25 -30.68
C TYR A 254 3.36 43.70 -29.90
N ILE A 255 4.13 42.76 -29.37
CA ILE A 255 5.35 42.98 -28.61
C ILE A 255 6.50 42.24 -29.32
N GLU A 256 7.51 42.97 -29.79
CA GLU A 256 8.66 42.34 -30.46
C GLU A 256 9.99 42.96 -30.03
N ARG A 257 11.01 42.10 -29.83
CA ARG A 257 12.40 42.48 -29.51
C ARG A 257 12.51 43.34 -28.25
N CYS A 258 11.64 43.12 -27.27
CA CYS A 258 11.67 43.83 -26.00
C CYS A 258 12.46 43.05 -24.94
N VAL A 259 13.02 43.79 -23.99
CA VAL A 259 13.90 43.25 -22.93
C VAL A 259 13.38 43.69 -21.57
N PHE A 260 13.12 42.76 -20.68
CA PHE A 260 12.62 42.99 -19.33
C PHE A 260 13.59 42.38 -18.32
N VAL A 261 14.32 43.23 -17.60
CA VAL A 261 15.39 42.84 -16.68
C VAL A 261 15.15 43.41 -15.29
N ASP A 262 15.24 42.57 -14.25
CA ASP A 262 15.22 43.02 -12.85
C ASP A 262 13.98 43.88 -12.51
N ASN A 263 12.81 43.46 -13.00
CA ASN A 263 11.54 44.11 -12.67
C ASN A 263 10.82 43.33 -11.57
N ASN A 264 10.07 44.05 -10.72
CA ASN A 264 9.32 43.46 -9.62
C ASN A 264 7.81 43.73 -9.74
N ALA A 265 6.99 42.80 -9.27
CA ALA A 265 5.56 43.01 -9.03
C ALA A 265 5.18 42.53 -7.63
N ARG A 266 4.62 43.44 -6.83
CA ARG A 266 4.17 43.15 -5.46
C ARG A 266 2.64 43.20 -5.36
N PRO A 267 1.99 42.29 -4.59
CA PRO A 267 0.56 42.37 -4.34
C PRO A 267 0.23 43.48 -3.33
N ASP A 268 -0.99 44.00 -3.40
CA ASP A 268 -1.58 44.85 -2.35
C ASP A 268 -1.87 44.03 -1.09
N ASP A 269 -1.27 44.38 0.04
CA ASP A 269 -1.45 43.67 1.31
C ASP A 269 -2.67 44.10 2.11
N THR A 270 -3.38 45.13 1.68
CA THR A 270 -4.53 45.66 2.38
C THR A 270 -5.84 44.95 2.06
N VAL A 271 -5.88 44.17 0.98
CA VAL A 271 -7.05 43.33 0.61
C VAL A 271 -7.00 41.98 1.30
N SER A 272 -8.04 41.64 2.08
CA SER A 272 -8.21 40.37 2.78
C SER A 272 -8.64 39.21 1.87
N LEU A 273 -7.91 38.99 0.77
CA LEU A 273 -8.05 37.83 -0.11
C LEU A 273 -6.81 36.94 0.03
N PRO A 274 -6.92 35.61 -0.20
CA PRO A 274 -5.74 34.77 -0.42
C PRO A 274 -4.84 35.42 -1.46
N ARG A 275 -3.52 35.50 -1.23
CA ARG A 275 -2.61 36.30 -2.08
C ARG A 275 -2.64 35.89 -3.56
N GLN A 276 -2.90 34.61 -3.84
CA GLN A 276 -3.09 34.06 -5.20
C GLN A 276 -4.37 34.57 -5.90
N SER A 277 -5.37 35.00 -5.15
CA SER A 277 -6.63 35.54 -5.65
C SER A 277 -6.66 37.08 -5.58
N LYS A 278 -5.56 37.71 -5.16
CA LYS A 278 -5.42 39.16 -5.24
C LYS A 278 -5.27 39.55 -6.70
N GLY A 279 -5.82 40.70 -7.10
CA GLY A 279 -5.73 41.17 -8.49
C GLY A 279 -4.34 41.64 -8.92
N TYR A 280 -3.34 41.58 -8.04
CA TYR A 280 -2.07 42.32 -8.12
C TYR A 280 -0.87 41.46 -7.74
N GLY A 281 0.34 41.93 -8.06
CA GLY A 281 1.58 41.20 -7.81
C GLY A 281 1.87 40.09 -8.82
N HIS A 282 1.23 40.15 -9.99
CA HIS A 282 1.35 39.18 -11.07
C HIS A 282 2.21 39.73 -12.21
N GLY A 283 3.05 38.90 -12.82
CA GLY A 283 3.69 39.22 -14.10
C GLY A 283 4.64 40.42 -14.03
N ALA A 284 5.78 40.27 -13.34
CA ALA A 284 6.66 41.41 -13.07
C ALA A 284 7.22 42.10 -14.32
N ALA A 285 7.43 41.35 -15.41
CA ALA A 285 7.78 41.92 -16.70
C ALA A 285 6.54 42.37 -17.48
N ALA A 286 5.50 41.55 -17.54
CA ALA A 286 4.26 41.92 -18.19
C ALA A 286 3.06 41.25 -17.53
N ASN A 287 1.99 42.00 -17.34
CA ASN A 287 0.69 41.50 -16.90
C ASN A 287 -0.35 41.83 -17.97
N ILE A 288 -0.91 40.82 -18.63
CA ILE A 288 -1.86 40.96 -19.73
C ILE A 288 -3.19 40.34 -19.32
N ARG A 289 -4.23 41.15 -19.28
CA ARG A 289 -5.58 40.74 -18.92
C ARG A 289 -6.58 40.98 -20.05
N LEU A 290 -7.22 39.91 -20.49
CA LEU A 290 -8.30 39.93 -21.48
C LEU A 290 -9.61 39.57 -20.79
N SER A 291 -10.52 40.54 -20.63
CA SER A 291 -11.81 40.34 -19.95
C SER A 291 -12.97 40.62 -20.90
N ASN A 292 -13.91 39.67 -21.01
CA ASN A 292 -15.02 39.71 -21.99
C ASN A 292 -14.54 39.99 -23.44
N SER A 293 -13.34 39.51 -23.79
CA SER A 293 -12.72 39.78 -25.09
C SER A 293 -13.07 38.67 -26.07
N SER A 294 -13.32 39.04 -27.33
CA SER A 294 -13.52 38.04 -28.39
C SER A 294 -12.72 38.35 -29.63
N ASN A 295 -12.17 37.30 -30.26
CA ASN A 295 -11.30 37.40 -31.44
C ASN A 295 -10.08 38.31 -31.22
N GLY A 296 -9.57 38.39 -29.98
CA GLY A 296 -8.33 39.07 -29.65
C GLY A 296 -7.12 38.32 -30.18
N GLN A 297 -6.05 39.06 -30.46
CA GLN A 297 -4.77 38.60 -30.98
C GLN A 297 -3.64 39.24 -30.19
N VAL A 298 -2.85 38.43 -29.50
CA VAL A 298 -1.66 38.84 -28.76
C VAL A 298 -0.46 38.14 -29.35
N CYS A 299 0.57 38.89 -29.70
CA CYS A 299 1.84 38.38 -30.20
C CYS A 299 2.99 38.92 -29.36
N ILE A 300 3.79 38.02 -28.79
CA ILE A 300 5.05 38.33 -28.09
C ILE A 300 6.16 37.56 -28.78
N LYS A 301 7.11 38.25 -29.39
CA LYS A 301 8.10 37.64 -30.27
C LYS A 301 9.51 38.12 -29.99
N SER A 302 10.47 37.20 -29.94
CA SER A 302 11.90 37.54 -29.79
C SER A 302 12.18 38.44 -28.59
N CYS A 303 11.50 38.19 -27.46
CA CYS A 303 11.65 38.97 -26.24
C CYS A 303 12.48 38.23 -25.19
N GLU A 304 13.12 38.98 -24.32
CA GLU A 304 13.97 38.48 -23.23
C GLU A 304 13.41 38.92 -21.88
N PHE A 305 13.27 37.95 -20.97
CA PHE A 305 12.75 38.12 -19.63
C PHE A 305 13.78 37.56 -18.64
N GLU A 306 14.54 38.43 -18.00
CA GLU A 306 15.66 38.07 -17.14
C GLU A 306 15.48 38.64 -15.73
N ASP A 307 15.73 37.81 -14.71
CA ASP A 307 15.78 38.23 -13.31
C ASP A 307 14.51 38.96 -12.81
N ASN A 308 13.35 38.72 -13.44
CA ASN A 308 12.10 39.34 -13.00
C ASN A 308 11.52 38.57 -11.81
N GLN A 309 10.95 39.31 -10.87
CA GLN A 309 10.41 38.76 -9.64
C GLN A 309 8.96 39.19 -9.44
N ALA A 310 8.04 38.22 -9.43
CA ALA A 310 6.68 38.48 -8.98
C ALA A 310 6.49 37.88 -7.59
N GLU A 311 5.70 38.54 -6.75
CA GLU A 311 5.36 37.99 -5.45
C GLU A 311 4.16 37.04 -5.58
N ALA A 312 3.08 37.38 -6.30
CA ALA A 312 1.83 36.61 -6.28
C ALA A 312 1.79 35.42 -7.27
N GLN A 313 2.17 35.64 -8.52
CA GLN A 313 2.17 34.64 -9.60
C GLN A 313 3.03 35.15 -10.76
N ALA A 314 3.49 34.26 -11.63
CA ALA A 314 4.09 34.61 -12.91
C ALA A 314 5.31 35.53 -12.78
N GLY A 315 6.48 34.98 -12.47
CA GLY A 315 7.69 35.79 -12.24
C GLY A 315 8.04 36.76 -13.38
N ALA A 316 7.69 36.43 -14.63
CA ALA A 316 7.82 37.32 -15.79
C ALA A 316 6.46 37.75 -16.36
N VAL A 317 5.68 36.83 -16.94
CA VAL A 317 4.50 37.15 -17.74
C VAL A 317 3.24 36.53 -17.15
N GLY A 318 2.35 37.38 -16.62
CA GLY A 318 1.01 37.00 -16.18
C GLY A 318 0.02 37.13 -17.34
N LEU A 319 -0.73 36.07 -17.63
CA LEU A 319 -1.78 36.01 -18.64
C LEU A 319 -3.10 35.62 -17.99
N THR A 320 -4.06 36.54 -17.96
CA THR A 320 -5.41 36.25 -17.44
C THR A 320 -6.43 36.43 -18.55
N VAL A 321 -7.19 35.37 -18.83
CA VAL A 321 -8.35 35.41 -19.72
C VAL A 321 -9.59 35.16 -18.89
N GLY A 322 -10.44 36.18 -18.79
CA GLY A 322 -11.54 36.24 -17.83
C GLY A 322 -12.89 36.59 -18.45
N GLY A 323 -13.97 36.21 -17.77
CA GLY A 323 -15.34 36.44 -18.24
C GLY A 323 -15.68 35.57 -19.46
N PRO A 324 -16.82 35.81 -20.14
CA PRO A 324 -17.20 35.11 -21.38
C PRO A 324 -16.30 35.45 -22.59
N SER A 325 -14.98 35.37 -22.41
CA SER A 325 -13.96 35.61 -23.41
C SER A 325 -13.83 34.40 -24.34
N THR A 326 -13.85 34.64 -25.65
CA THR A 326 -13.84 33.55 -26.63
C THR A 326 -12.99 33.81 -27.87
N ARG A 327 -12.39 32.74 -28.42
CA ARG A 327 -11.60 32.81 -29.67
C ARG A 327 -10.44 33.81 -29.62
N ASN A 328 -9.87 34.05 -28.44
CA ASN A 328 -8.66 34.85 -28.33
C ASN A 328 -7.44 33.97 -28.62
N ASN A 329 -6.44 34.57 -29.26
CA ASN A 329 -5.25 33.87 -29.69
C ASN A 329 -4.00 34.57 -29.19
N ILE A 330 -3.17 33.85 -28.44
CA ILE A 330 -2.00 34.39 -27.76
C ILE A 330 -0.79 33.57 -28.19
N GLU A 331 0.15 34.20 -28.90
CA GLU A 331 1.38 33.58 -29.40
C GLU A 331 2.62 34.15 -28.72
N LEU A 332 3.45 33.27 -28.16
CA LEU A 332 4.79 33.57 -27.65
C LEU A 332 5.82 32.82 -28.48
N LEU A 333 6.63 33.55 -29.25
CA LEU A 333 7.52 32.97 -30.26
C LEU A 333 8.97 33.37 -30.01
N ASN A 334 9.86 32.38 -29.92
CA ASN A 334 11.31 32.61 -29.82
C ASN A 334 11.69 33.54 -28.65
N CYS A 335 11.10 33.31 -27.47
CA CYS A 335 11.34 34.11 -26.27
C CYS A 335 12.26 33.37 -25.29
N THR A 336 13.03 34.13 -24.50
CA THR A 336 13.90 33.58 -23.45
C THR A 336 13.42 34.03 -22.08
N PHE A 337 13.20 33.08 -21.18
CA PHE A 337 12.84 33.28 -19.78
C PHE A 337 13.95 32.73 -18.91
N PHE A 338 14.81 33.63 -18.41
CA PHE A 338 15.98 33.28 -17.64
C PHE A 338 15.88 33.78 -16.20
N ASN A 339 16.02 32.87 -15.24
CA ASN A 339 16.12 33.18 -13.82
C ASN A 339 14.98 34.06 -13.26
N ASN A 340 13.77 33.93 -13.83
CA ASN A 340 12.60 34.59 -13.28
C ASN A 340 12.09 33.81 -12.08
N SER A 341 11.55 34.54 -11.10
CA SER A 341 11.12 33.92 -9.87
C SER A 341 9.77 34.42 -9.40
N CYS A 342 9.06 33.50 -8.79
CA CYS A 342 7.89 33.79 -8.01
C CYS A 342 8.21 33.45 -6.55
N THR A 343 7.93 34.38 -5.61
CA THR A 343 8.61 34.38 -4.29
C THR A 343 7.75 34.24 -3.04
N LEU A 344 6.42 34.35 -3.14
CA LEU A 344 5.54 34.02 -2.01
C LEU A 344 5.37 32.50 -1.82
N ASP A 345 5.00 32.14 -0.61
CA ASP A 345 4.51 30.80 -0.27
C ASP A 345 3.36 30.41 -1.23
N ARG A 346 3.46 29.24 -1.87
CA ARG A 346 2.44 28.69 -2.80
C ARG A 346 2.22 29.47 -4.08
N CYS A 347 3.13 30.34 -4.48
CA CYS A 347 2.97 31.09 -5.71
C CYS A 347 3.28 30.22 -6.95
N THR A 348 2.60 30.46 -8.07
CA THR A 348 2.69 29.58 -9.26
C THR A 348 3.28 30.30 -10.47
N GLY A 349 3.94 29.56 -11.37
CA GLY A 349 4.50 30.10 -12.60
C GLY A 349 5.76 30.93 -12.33
N GLY A 350 6.92 30.29 -12.23
CA GLY A 350 8.18 31.02 -12.01
C GLY A 350 8.54 31.95 -13.16
N ALA A 351 8.09 31.66 -14.38
CA ALA A 351 8.17 32.57 -15.53
C ALA A 351 6.79 33.04 -16.00
N ILE A 352 5.91 32.10 -16.37
CA ILE A 352 4.58 32.41 -16.93
C ILE A 352 3.50 31.82 -16.04
N GLY A 353 2.51 32.64 -15.72
CA GLY A 353 1.25 32.20 -15.11
C GLY A 353 0.09 32.45 -16.06
N ILE A 354 -0.72 31.43 -16.29
CA ILE A 354 -1.86 31.46 -17.18
C ILE A 354 -3.11 31.10 -16.38
N ASP A 355 -4.13 31.95 -16.45
CA ASP A 355 -5.41 31.63 -15.85
C ASP A 355 -6.59 31.86 -16.79
N PHE A 356 -7.47 30.86 -16.83
CA PHE A 356 -8.78 30.88 -17.48
C PHE A 356 -9.88 30.93 -16.42
N PHE A 357 -10.63 32.04 -16.35
CA PHE A 357 -11.64 32.29 -15.32
C PHE A 357 -13.00 32.74 -15.89
N ALA A 358 -14.08 32.35 -15.21
CA ALA A 358 -15.45 32.86 -15.45
C ALA A 358 -16.02 32.64 -16.87
N ASP A 359 -16.13 31.37 -17.28
CA ASP A 359 -16.85 30.91 -18.47
C ASP A 359 -16.17 31.21 -19.82
N THR A 360 -14.83 31.06 -19.89
CA THR A 360 -14.05 31.16 -21.13
C THR A 360 -14.25 29.97 -22.06
N ALA A 361 -14.07 30.18 -23.37
CA ALA A 361 -14.06 29.09 -24.35
C ALA A 361 -13.27 29.43 -25.63
N PHE A 362 -12.59 28.45 -26.22
CA PHE A 362 -11.83 28.59 -27.48
C PHE A 362 -10.67 29.58 -27.46
N ASN A 363 -10.11 29.86 -26.31
CA ASN A 363 -8.89 30.64 -26.25
C ASN A 363 -7.71 29.70 -26.49
N GLU A 364 -6.81 30.10 -27.38
CA GLU A 364 -5.62 29.32 -27.74
C GLU A 364 -4.38 30.09 -27.28
N ILE A 365 -3.50 29.38 -26.57
CA ILE A 365 -2.18 29.90 -26.21
C ILE A 365 -1.14 29.00 -26.86
N LEU A 366 -0.32 29.57 -27.75
CA LEU A 366 0.81 28.92 -28.40
C LEU A 366 2.12 29.48 -27.87
N ILE A 367 2.96 28.61 -27.33
CA ILE A 367 4.34 28.93 -26.95
C ILE A 367 5.26 28.08 -27.81
N LYS A 368 6.13 28.74 -28.58
CA LYS A 368 6.95 28.09 -29.59
C LYS A 368 8.40 28.54 -29.55
N GLU A 369 9.30 27.58 -29.76
CA GLU A 369 10.76 27.79 -29.90
C GLU A 369 11.32 28.65 -28.76
N SER A 370 10.78 28.50 -27.56
CA SER A 370 11.11 29.35 -26.41
C SER A 370 11.88 28.58 -25.34
N GLU A 371 12.73 29.29 -24.61
CA GLU A 371 13.63 28.73 -23.60
C GLU A 371 13.22 29.20 -22.20
N PHE A 372 13.08 28.25 -21.29
CA PHE A 372 12.76 28.46 -19.88
C PHE A 372 13.89 27.89 -19.03
N ILE A 373 14.77 28.75 -18.55
CA ILE A 373 16.02 28.38 -17.91
C ILE A 373 16.07 28.95 -16.49
N ARG A 374 16.28 28.08 -15.49
CA ARG A 374 16.46 28.46 -14.08
C ARG A 374 15.32 29.26 -13.46
N ASN A 375 14.10 29.12 -13.98
CA ASN A 375 12.94 29.78 -13.37
C ASN A 375 12.50 29.03 -12.11
N ASN A 376 12.00 29.76 -11.13
CA ASN A 376 11.72 29.23 -9.81
C ASN A 376 10.33 29.65 -9.29
N ALA A 377 9.51 28.68 -8.90
CA ALA A 377 8.30 28.89 -8.12
C ALA A 377 8.57 28.42 -6.68
N ARG A 378 8.96 29.37 -5.80
CA ARG A 378 9.63 29.09 -4.51
C ARG A 378 8.93 28.05 -3.65
N ASP A 379 7.60 28.06 -3.64
CA ASP A 379 6.79 27.18 -2.80
C ASP A 379 5.49 26.75 -3.48
N GLY A 380 5.41 26.74 -4.81
CA GLY A 380 4.16 26.43 -5.54
C GLY A 380 4.34 25.47 -6.71
N MET A 381 3.62 25.77 -7.80
CA MET A 381 3.52 24.91 -8.98
C MET A 381 4.05 25.60 -10.24
N GLY A 382 4.64 24.85 -11.16
CA GLY A 382 5.03 25.36 -12.48
C GLY A 382 6.25 26.24 -12.40
N GLY A 383 7.42 25.65 -12.15
CA GLY A 383 8.67 26.40 -11.99
C GLY A 383 9.00 27.31 -13.18
N ALA A 384 8.56 26.93 -14.38
CA ALA A 384 8.50 27.81 -15.54
C ALA A 384 7.06 28.27 -15.82
N ILE A 385 6.15 27.34 -16.13
CA ILE A 385 4.78 27.65 -16.57
C ILE A 385 3.78 27.03 -15.60
N SER A 386 2.83 27.84 -15.11
CA SER A 386 1.63 27.34 -14.45
C SER A 386 0.38 27.70 -15.24
N LEU A 387 -0.55 26.76 -15.42
CA LEU A 387 -1.87 27.01 -15.99
C LEU A 387 -2.96 26.52 -15.06
N SER A 388 -3.92 27.40 -14.73
CA SER A 388 -5.11 27.06 -13.96
C SER A 388 -6.41 27.39 -14.70
N THR A 389 -7.40 26.51 -14.63
CA THR A 389 -8.77 26.77 -15.14
C THR A 389 -9.85 26.36 -14.14
N THR A 390 -10.82 27.25 -13.89
CA THR A 390 -11.84 27.04 -12.84
C THR A 390 -13.16 26.46 -13.31
N VAL A 391 -13.65 26.83 -14.50
CA VAL A 391 -14.93 26.35 -15.04
C VAL A 391 -14.89 26.49 -16.56
N ASN A 392 -14.71 25.38 -17.29
CA ASN A 392 -15.17 25.32 -18.67
C ASN A 392 -16.68 25.11 -18.62
N VAL A 393 -17.48 26.14 -18.90
CA VAL A 393 -18.90 25.90 -19.17
C VAL A 393 -18.95 24.90 -20.32
N VAL A 394 -19.70 23.82 -20.12
CA VAL A 394 -20.11 22.95 -21.21
C VAL A 394 -20.98 23.80 -22.12
N THR A 395 -20.35 24.54 -23.03
CA THR A 395 -21.04 25.11 -24.16
C THR A 395 -21.69 23.94 -24.88
N LYS A 396 -22.92 24.13 -25.38
CA LYS A 396 -23.72 23.06 -26.03
C LYS A 396 -22.98 22.32 -27.16
N ASP A 397 -21.85 22.87 -27.58
CA ASP A 397 -21.08 22.47 -28.72
C ASP A 397 -19.74 21.79 -28.34
N GLY A 398 -19.40 21.64 -27.05
CA GLY A 398 -18.27 20.80 -26.57
C GLY A 398 -16.87 21.41 -26.67
N LEU A 399 -16.72 22.71 -26.42
CA LEU A 399 -15.55 23.49 -26.84
C LEU A 399 -14.75 24.00 -25.63
N SER A 400 -13.42 23.85 -25.67
CA SER A 400 -12.48 24.15 -24.57
C SER A 400 -11.38 25.13 -24.99
N ASP A 401 -10.83 25.88 -24.03
CA ASP A 401 -9.54 26.56 -24.18
C ASP A 401 -8.41 25.53 -24.38
N THR A 402 -7.27 25.93 -24.97
CA THR A 402 -6.17 25.03 -25.35
C THR A 402 -4.78 25.68 -25.11
N LEU A 403 -3.81 24.87 -24.68
CA LEU A 403 -2.39 25.24 -24.60
C LEU A 403 -1.56 24.39 -25.58
N LEU A 404 -0.71 25.04 -26.37
CA LEU A 404 0.18 24.42 -27.33
C LEU A 404 1.64 24.78 -26.97
N LEU A 405 2.49 23.77 -26.80
CA LEU A 405 3.93 23.91 -26.57
C LEU A 405 4.69 23.25 -27.73
N GLU A 406 5.48 24.02 -28.47
CA GLU A 406 6.22 23.53 -29.65
C GLU A 406 7.70 23.87 -29.57
N GLY A 407 8.60 22.89 -29.69
CA GLY A 407 10.04 23.14 -29.79
C GLY A 407 10.64 23.86 -28.58
N CYS A 408 10.03 23.74 -27.39
CA CYS A 408 10.43 24.48 -26.21
C CYS A 408 11.46 23.71 -25.36
N LEU A 409 12.35 24.47 -24.71
CA LEU A 409 13.35 23.95 -23.78
C LEU A 409 13.02 24.38 -22.34
N PHE A 410 12.87 23.41 -21.44
CA PHE A 410 12.69 23.63 -20.02
C PHE A 410 13.91 23.06 -19.26
N SER A 411 14.81 23.93 -18.83
CA SER A 411 16.08 23.54 -18.23
C SER A 411 16.30 24.14 -16.85
N GLN A 412 16.68 23.31 -15.87
CA GLN A 412 17.09 23.76 -14.53
C GLN A 412 16.01 24.55 -13.77
N ASN A 413 14.73 24.39 -14.12
CA ASN A 413 13.62 25.04 -13.41
C ASN A 413 13.31 24.33 -12.10
N GLN A 414 12.74 25.05 -11.15
CA GLN A 414 12.48 24.57 -9.80
C GLN A 414 11.08 24.93 -9.32
N ALA A 415 10.44 23.98 -8.62
CA ALA A 415 9.19 24.19 -7.89
C ALA A 415 9.15 23.30 -6.65
N PHE A 416 8.31 23.65 -5.66
CA PHE A 416 8.18 22.86 -4.43
C PHE A 416 7.10 21.78 -4.53
N TYR A 417 5.88 22.11 -4.96
CA TYR A 417 4.77 21.15 -4.93
C TYR A 417 4.65 20.35 -6.22
N ASP A 418 4.37 21.00 -7.35
CA ASP A 418 3.97 20.31 -8.58
C ASP A 418 4.61 20.96 -9.83
N GLY A 419 5.01 20.16 -10.81
CA GLY A 419 5.49 20.68 -12.09
C GLY A 419 6.72 21.57 -11.97
N THR A 420 7.90 20.99 -11.76
CA THR A 420 9.16 21.74 -11.61
C THR A 420 9.52 22.57 -12.84
N ALA A 421 8.98 22.21 -14.00
CA ALA A 421 8.92 23.08 -15.18
C ALA A 421 7.48 23.52 -15.49
N VAL A 422 6.57 22.58 -15.75
CA VAL A 422 5.21 22.88 -16.20
C VAL A 422 4.20 22.22 -15.28
N GLY A 423 3.27 23.01 -14.76
CA GLY A 423 2.14 22.53 -13.96
C GLY A 423 0.81 22.99 -14.55
N VAL A 424 -0.09 22.04 -14.81
CA VAL A 424 -1.41 22.32 -15.40
C VAL A 424 -2.51 21.75 -14.52
N PHE A 425 -3.48 22.61 -14.18
CA PHE A 425 -4.58 22.27 -13.29
C PHE A 425 -5.94 22.65 -13.87
N SER A 426 -6.84 21.68 -13.96
CA SER A 426 -8.25 21.88 -14.34
C SER A 426 -9.20 21.43 -13.23
N LEU A 427 -10.15 22.29 -12.84
CA LEU A 427 -11.24 21.89 -11.95
C LEU A 427 -12.28 21.00 -12.65
N THR A 428 -12.46 21.16 -13.96
CA THR A 428 -13.33 20.34 -14.81
C THR A 428 -12.72 18.96 -15.08
N HIS A 429 -13.53 17.90 -14.95
CA HIS A 429 -13.08 16.53 -15.20
C HIS A 429 -12.90 16.25 -16.70
N THR A 430 -11.89 15.45 -17.07
CA THR A 430 -11.54 15.10 -18.46
C THR A 430 -12.69 14.46 -19.24
N ASP A 431 -13.46 13.59 -18.59
CA ASP A 431 -14.66 12.93 -19.16
C ASP A 431 -15.82 13.89 -19.53
N GLN A 432 -15.80 15.14 -19.04
CA GLN A 432 -16.84 16.12 -19.33
C GLN A 432 -16.42 17.05 -20.47
N VAL A 433 -15.36 17.84 -20.25
CA VAL A 433 -14.69 18.73 -21.22
C VAL A 433 -13.25 18.89 -20.72
N GLY A 434 -12.33 18.05 -21.20
CA GLY A 434 -10.92 18.15 -20.81
C GLY A 434 -10.24 19.37 -21.44
N LEU A 435 -9.38 20.06 -20.66
CA LEU A 435 -8.46 21.07 -21.17
C LEU A 435 -7.39 20.38 -22.05
N PRO A 436 -7.34 20.61 -23.37
CA PRO A 436 -6.31 20.05 -24.22
C PRO A 436 -4.99 20.80 -24.04
N VAL A 437 -3.91 20.02 -23.85
CA VAL A 437 -2.54 20.51 -23.80
C VAL A 437 -1.71 19.68 -24.77
N ASN A 438 -1.23 20.30 -25.84
CA ASN A 438 -0.44 19.61 -26.86
C ASN A 438 1.04 19.98 -26.72
N ILE A 439 1.89 18.97 -26.67
CA ILE A 439 3.34 19.12 -26.53
C ILE A 439 3.99 18.48 -27.75
N THR A 440 4.75 19.29 -28.49
CA THR A 440 5.47 18.87 -29.70
C THR A 440 6.94 19.22 -29.61
N ASP A 441 7.81 18.23 -29.80
CA ASP A 441 9.27 18.43 -29.85
C ASP A 441 9.86 19.22 -28.66
N CYS A 442 9.40 18.96 -27.42
CA CYS A 442 9.83 19.70 -26.23
C CYS A 442 10.80 18.91 -25.34
N HIS A 443 11.73 19.62 -24.70
CA HIS A 443 12.78 19.01 -23.88
C HIS A 443 12.79 19.54 -22.44
N PHE A 444 12.70 18.63 -21.48
CA PHE A 444 12.67 18.90 -20.04
C PHE A 444 13.94 18.33 -19.40
N LEU A 445 14.91 19.19 -19.10
CA LEU A 445 16.27 18.82 -18.70
C LEU A 445 16.62 19.35 -17.31
N ASN A 446 17.09 18.47 -16.41
CA ASN A 446 17.62 18.90 -15.10
C ASN A 446 16.66 19.75 -14.26
N ASN A 447 15.35 19.62 -14.43
CA ASN A 447 14.39 20.33 -13.58
C ASN A 447 14.33 19.61 -12.23
N SER A 448 14.20 20.38 -11.15
CA SER A 448 14.39 19.84 -9.80
C SER A 448 13.30 20.32 -8.86
N ALA A 449 12.71 19.37 -8.15
CA ALA A 449 11.92 19.68 -6.98
C ALA A 449 12.81 20.31 -5.91
N THR A 450 12.34 21.35 -5.22
CA THR A 450 13.08 21.95 -4.10
C THR A 450 13.10 20.99 -2.89
N ARG A 451 14.08 21.17 -1.99
CA ARG A 451 14.37 20.20 -0.91
C ARG A 451 13.14 19.98 -0.03
N GLY A 452 12.61 18.76 -0.02
CA GLY A 452 11.51 18.33 0.83
C GLY A 452 10.36 17.66 0.08
N SER A 453 10.27 17.81 -1.24
CA SER A 453 9.21 17.24 -2.08
C SER A 453 9.81 16.43 -3.23
N ALA A 454 10.25 15.20 -2.97
CA ALA A 454 10.76 14.31 -4.02
C ALA A 454 9.64 13.71 -4.92
N ASP A 455 8.42 14.25 -4.80
CA ASP A 455 7.23 13.85 -5.55
C ASP A 455 6.87 14.84 -6.69
N SER A 456 7.59 15.96 -6.80
CA SER A 456 7.31 16.98 -7.81
C SER A 456 7.98 16.68 -9.16
N THR A 457 7.19 16.29 -10.15
CA THR A 457 7.71 15.93 -11.48
C THR A 457 7.98 17.15 -12.37
N ALA A 458 8.74 16.99 -13.46
CA ALA A 458 8.96 18.09 -14.43
C ALA A 458 7.68 18.61 -15.08
N LEU A 459 6.74 17.71 -15.40
CA LEU A 459 5.42 18.04 -15.91
C LEU A 459 4.34 17.39 -15.04
N THR A 460 3.56 18.21 -14.31
CA THR A 460 2.38 17.74 -13.58
C THR A 460 1.10 18.15 -14.30
N ALA A 461 0.16 17.22 -14.46
CA ALA A 461 -1.12 17.46 -15.11
C ALA A 461 -2.30 16.89 -14.30
N TYR A 462 -3.21 17.76 -13.88
CA TYR A 462 -4.39 17.43 -13.10
C TYR A 462 -5.69 17.62 -13.89
N ARG A 463 -6.37 16.52 -14.22
CA ARG A 463 -7.60 16.47 -15.02
C ARG A 463 -7.44 17.14 -16.40
N VAL A 464 -6.35 16.84 -17.07
CA VAL A 464 -5.98 17.41 -18.38
C VAL A 464 -5.96 16.32 -19.45
N LEU A 465 -6.23 16.70 -20.70
CA LEU A 465 -5.94 15.89 -21.88
C LEU A 465 -4.58 16.32 -22.45
N LEU A 466 -3.54 15.55 -22.16
CA LEU A 466 -2.19 15.74 -22.70
C LEU A 466 -2.04 14.98 -24.01
N THR A 467 -1.52 15.63 -25.04
CA THR A 467 -1.16 14.99 -26.32
C THR A 467 0.29 15.23 -26.63
N PHE A 468 1.06 14.16 -26.84
CA PHE A 468 2.44 14.22 -27.30
C PHE A 468 2.53 13.89 -28.78
N ASN A 469 2.99 14.85 -29.56
CA ASN A 469 3.30 14.72 -30.98
C ASN A 469 4.80 14.98 -31.19
N GLY A 470 5.41 14.42 -32.24
CA GLY A 470 6.86 14.58 -32.45
C GLY A 470 7.72 13.89 -31.38
N ASN A 471 8.89 14.44 -31.05
CA ASN A 471 9.90 13.84 -30.18
C ASN A 471 10.16 14.68 -28.92
N SER A 472 9.57 14.29 -27.80
CA SER A 472 9.74 14.98 -26.51
C SER A 472 10.57 14.16 -25.53
N SER A 473 11.36 14.82 -24.67
CA SER A 473 12.23 14.12 -23.72
C SER A 473 12.24 14.73 -22.33
N PHE A 474 12.25 13.87 -21.32
CA PHE A 474 12.37 14.19 -19.90
C PHE A 474 13.67 13.55 -19.37
N VAL A 475 14.71 14.35 -19.20
CA VAL A 475 16.06 13.86 -18.91
C VAL A 475 16.61 14.46 -17.61
N ASN A 476 17.09 13.57 -16.74
CA ASN A 476 17.79 13.92 -15.49
C ASN A 476 16.99 14.86 -14.57
N ASN A 477 15.67 14.68 -14.50
CA ASN A 477 14.81 15.48 -13.61
C ASN A 477 14.75 14.85 -12.21
N PHE A 478 14.76 15.69 -11.19
CA PHE A 478 14.62 15.29 -9.78
C PHE A 478 13.20 15.58 -9.29
N GLY A 479 12.56 14.57 -8.73
CA GLY A 479 11.13 14.51 -8.42
C GLY A 479 10.28 13.80 -9.50
N GLY A 480 10.90 13.37 -10.61
CA GLY A 480 10.31 12.53 -11.65
C GLY A 480 10.07 13.23 -12.98
N GLY A 481 9.75 12.46 -14.03
CA GLY A 481 9.48 12.98 -15.37
C GLY A 481 8.11 13.63 -15.47
N MET A 482 7.04 12.87 -15.23
CA MET A 482 5.66 13.36 -15.32
C MET A 482 4.73 12.80 -14.24
N SER A 483 3.75 13.58 -13.82
CA SER A 483 2.68 13.18 -12.89
C SER A 483 1.31 13.43 -13.52
N LEU A 484 0.47 12.38 -13.56
CA LEU A 484 -0.85 12.38 -14.17
C LEU A 484 -1.91 12.04 -13.11
N LEU A 485 -2.71 13.02 -12.71
CA LEU A 485 -3.78 12.84 -11.72
C LEU A 485 -5.16 13.08 -12.35
N GLY A 486 -5.91 12.00 -12.58
CA GLY A 486 -7.18 12.03 -13.31
C GLY A 486 -7.08 12.53 -14.75
N SER A 487 -5.90 12.37 -15.34
CA SER A 487 -5.54 12.92 -16.64
C SER A 487 -5.44 11.82 -17.71
N ARG A 488 -5.62 12.21 -18.96
CA ARG A 488 -5.39 11.33 -20.11
C ARG A 488 -4.15 11.80 -20.87
N MET A 489 -3.26 10.89 -21.21
CA MET A 489 -2.06 11.12 -22.00
C MET A 489 -2.14 10.34 -23.31
N ASP A 490 -2.21 11.04 -24.43
CA ASP A 490 -2.20 10.50 -25.78
C ASP A 490 -0.78 10.59 -26.35
N VAL A 491 -0.21 9.45 -26.75
CA VAL A 491 1.13 9.36 -27.33
C VAL A 491 1.02 9.04 -28.82
N GLN A 492 1.34 10.02 -29.66
CA GLN A 492 1.32 9.90 -31.13
C GLN A 492 2.72 9.87 -31.75
N GLY A 493 3.73 10.36 -31.02
CA GLY A 493 5.14 10.36 -31.45
C GLY A 493 6.05 9.58 -30.50
N GLU A 494 7.22 10.15 -30.23
CA GLU A 494 8.24 9.62 -29.32
C GLU A 494 8.29 10.42 -28.02
N VAL A 495 8.23 9.71 -26.89
CA VAL A 495 8.43 10.27 -25.56
C VAL A 495 9.51 9.48 -24.84
N ASN A 496 10.63 10.14 -24.52
CA ASN A 496 11.76 9.51 -23.84
C ASN A 496 11.92 10.05 -22.42
N LEU A 497 11.86 9.17 -21.42
CA LEU A 497 12.06 9.45 -20.00
C LEU A 497 13.35 8.77 -19.56
N ASP A 498 14.40 9.56 -19.38
CA ASP A 498 15.76 9.07 -19.13
C ASP A 498 16.39 9.65 -17.85
N ARG A 499 16.98 8.79 -17.01
CA ARG A 499 17.73 9.20 -15.82
C ARG A 499 16.94 10.06 -14.82
N ASN A 500 15.62 9.93 -14.76
CA ASN A 500 14.83 10.67 -13.79
C ASN A 500 14.84 9.97 -12.42
N PHE A 501 14.69 10.76 -11.36
CA PHE A 501 14.68 10.29 -9.98
C PHE A 501 13.43 10.78 -9.25
N ALA A 502 12.72 9.92 -8.54
CA ALA A 502 11.57 10.29 -7.69
C ALA A 502 11.38 9.31 -6.52
N VAL A 503 10.47 9.60 -5.58
CA VAL A 503 10.05 8.58 -4.60
C VAL A 503 9.23 7.48 -5.28
N PHE A 504 8.21 7.90 -6.03
CA PHE A 504 7.32 7.04 -6.82
C PHE A 504 7.32 7.49 -8.27
N GLY A 505 7.25 6.56 -9.22
CA GLY A 505 6.95 6.93 -10.61
C GLY A 505 8.01 7.81 -11.28
N ALA A 506 9.30 7.48 -11.12
CA ALA A 506 10.39 8.34 -11.58
C ALA A 506 10.31 8.70 -13.06
N GLY A 507 9.84 7.79 -13.92
CA GLY A 507 9.38 8.13 -15.25
C GLY A 507 8.02 8.84 -15.21
N ILE A 508 6.95 8.07 -14.99
CA ILE A 508 5.58 8.60 -14.88
C ILE A 508 4.91 8.08 -13.59
N ALA A 509 4.34 8.98 -12.82
CA ALA A 509 3.39 8.67 -11.74
C ALA A 509 1.95 8.90 -12.21
N MET A 510 1.07 7.93 -12.02
CA MET A 510 -0.34 7.99 -12.43
C MET A 510 -1.26 7.73 -11.24
N THR A 511 -2.20 8.64 -10.99
CA THR A 511 -3.17 8.56 -9.88
C THR A 511 -4.58 8.94 -10.38
N GLY A 512 -5.62 8.58 -9.63
CA GLY A 512 -6.97 9.13 -9.86
C GLY A 512 -7.64 8.76 -11.19
N ARG A 513 -7.56 7.50 -11.64
CA ARG A 513 -8.09 7.00 -12.94
C ARG A 513 -7.49 7.68 -14.19
N SER A 514 -6.19 7.94 -14.16
CA SER A 514 -5.46 8.37 -15.36
C SER A 514 -5.38 7.28 -16.43
N LEU A 515 -5.24 7.68 -17.69
CA LEU A 515 -5.15 6.79 -18.86
C LEU A 515 -4.00 7.21 -19.77
N LEU A 516 -3.17 6.26 -20.18
CA LEU A 516 -2.16 6.38 -21.23
C LEU A 516 -2.68 5.68 -22.49
N LEU A 517 -2.82 6.41 -23.58
CA LEU A 517 -3.30 5.92 -24.86
C LEU A 517 -2.20 6.01 -25.93
N LEU A 518 -1.83 4.86 -26.48
CA LEU A 518 -0.82 4.74 -27.53
C LEU A 518 -1.46 4.71 -28.91
N PHE A 519 -0.93 5.48 -29.86
CA PHE A 519 -1.33 5.46 -31.27
C PHE A 519 -0.37 4.62 -32.12
N GLU A 520 -0.75 4.34 -33.37
CA GLU A 520 0.13 3.67 -34.34
C GLU A 520 1.41 4.50 -34.57
N GLY A 521 2.57 3.87 -34.45
CA GLY A 521 3.89 4.50 -34.56
C GLY A 521 4.45 5.04 -33.23
N ALA A 522 3.67 5.05 -32.15
CA ALA A 522 4.09 5.60 -30.88
C ALA A 522 5.29 4.87 -30.25
N VAL A 523 6.23 5.63 -29.70
CA VAL A 523 7.41 5.13 -28.98
C VAL A 523 7.48 5.78 -27.60
N LEU A 524 7.34 4.97 -26.55
CA LEU A 524 7.44 5.44 -25.17
C LEU A 524 8.60 4.70 -24.48
N SER A 525 9.63 5.44 -24.08
CA SER A 525 10.86 4.83 -23.52
C SER A 525 11.10 5.32 -22.10
N PHE A 526 11.31 4.38 -21.18
CA PHE A 526 11.69 4.59 -19.79
C PHE A 526 13.07 3.97 -19.58
N THR A 527 14.09 4.81 -19.47
CA THR A 527 15.49 4.37 -19.42
C THR A 527 16.22 4.92 -18.20
N ASN A 528 16.95 4.07 -17.49
CA ASN A 528 17.80 4.46 -16.35
C ASN A 528 17.09 5.27 -15.25
N ASN A 529 15.76 5.16 -15.11
CA ASN A 529 15.02 5.89 -14.08
C ASN A 529 15.16 5.19 -12.73
N VAL A 530 15.13 5.98 -11.65
CA VAL A 530 15.34 5.49 -10.29
C VAL A 530 14.20 5.96 -9.38
N ALA A 531 13.42 5.01 -8.86
CA ALA A 531 12.48 5.27 -7.77
C ALA A 531 13.07 4.85 -6.43
N VAL A 532 12.84 5.65 -5.38
CA VAL A 532 13.21 5.26 -4.02
C VAL A 532 12.35 4.08 -3.58
N ASP A 533 11.05 4.12 -3.85
CA ASP A 533 10.11 3.11 -3.38
C ASP A 533 9.63 2.24 -4.54
N GLU A 534 8.73 2.74 -5.38
CA GLU A 534 7.99 1.90 -6.33
C GLU A 534 7.87 2.52 -7.73
N GLY A 535 7.87 1.67 -8.74
CA GLY A 535 7.47 2.06 -10.11
C GLY A 535 8.46 3.01 -10.78
N ALA A 536 9.74 2.63 -10.91
CA ALA A 536 10.75 3.55 -11.46
C ALA A 536 10.49 3.96 -12.91
N GLY A 537 9.98 3.06 -13.74
CA GLY A 537 9.42 3.44 -15.04
C GLY A 537 8.04 4.06 -14.89
N LEU A 538 7.07 3.27 -14.43
CA LEU A 538 5.68 3.66 -14.28
C LEU A 538 5.15 3.27 -12.89
N TYR A 539 4.53 4.22 -12.20
CA TYR A 539 3.79 4.00 -10.95
C TYR A 539 2.31 4.30 -11.17
N VAL A 540 1.42 3.41 -10.75
CA VAL A 540 -0.04 3.56 -10.93
C VAL A 540 -0.81 3.27 -9.65
N GLU A 541 -1.62 4.22 -9.23
CA GLU A 541 -2.53 4.08 -8.09
C GLU A 541 -3.98 4.38 -8.50
N TYR A 542 -4.86 3.38 -8.38
CA TYR A 542 -6.29 3.50 -8.57
C TYR A 542 -7.05 3.72 -7.26
N THR A 543 -8.03 4.63 -7.27
CA THR A 543 -9.13 4.61 -6.29
C THR A 543 -10.10 3.49 -6.67
N SER A 544 -10.33 2.53 -5.77
CA SER A 544 -11.23 1.40 -5.99
C SER A 544 -12.63 1.88 -6.39
N ALA A 545 -13.19 1.27 -7.43
CA ALA A 545 -14.56 1.55 -7.84
C ALA A 545 -15.25 0.28 -8.30
N ASP A 546 -16.34 -0.02 -7.59
CA ASP A 546 -17.06 -1.29 -7.61
C ASP A 546 -18.00 -1.48 -8.80
N PHE A 547 -17.97 -0.60 -9.81
CA PHE A 547 -18.93 -0.69 -10.91
C PHE A 547 -18.33 -0.32 -12.26
N VAL A 548 -18.33 -1.29 -13.19
CA VAL A 548 -18.72 -1.22 -14.62
C VAL A 548 -18.45 -2.60 -15.28
N LEU A 549 -19.36 -3.03 -16.16
CA LEU A 549 -19.29 -4.24 -17.00
C LEU A 549 -17.87 -4.52 -17.53
N ALA A 550 -17.29 -5.65 -17.13
CA ALA A 550 -15.93 -6.06 -17.47
C ALA A 550 -15.80 -6.40 -18.97
N ILE A 551 -15.44 -5.39 -19.77
CA ILE A 551 -14.81 -5.61 -21.08
C ILE A 551 -13.30 -5.62 -20.84
N LEU A 552 -12.64 -6.72 -21.22
CA LEU A 552 -11.20 -6.93 -21.02
C LEU A 552 -10.38 -5.77 -21.65
N ASN A 553 -9.28 -5.39 -21.01
CA ASN A 553 -8.36 -4.30 -21.39
C ASN A 553 -8.91 -2.85 -21.38
N ARG A 554 -10.21 -2.60 -21.55
CA ARG A 554 -10.78 -1.24 -21.54
C ARG A 554 -10.66 -0.50 -20.20
N GLY A 555 -10.39 -1.24 -19.14
CA GLY A 555 -10.14 -0.68 -17.81
C GLY A 555 -8.66 -0.57 -17.45
N CYS A 556 -7.73 -0.91 -18.35
CA CYS A 556 -6.31 -0.80 -18.10
C CYS A 556 -5.84 0.67 -18.19
N PHE A 557 -4.86 1.05 -17.37
CA PHE A 557 -4.24 2.39 -17.38
C PHE A 557 -3.45 2.64 -18.66
N ILE A 558 -3.09 1.60 -19.41
CA ILE A 558 -2.43 1.71 -20.71
C ILE A 558 -3.25 1.00 -21.78
N GLN A 559 -3.54 1.71 -22.86
CA GLN A 559 -4.40 1.23 -23.95
C GLN A 559 -3.78 1.56 -25.30
N TYR A 560 -4.23 0.85 -26.34
CA TYR A 560 -3.86 1.10 -27.72
C TYR A 560 -5.08 1.57 -28.50
N PHE A 561 -4.94 2.71 -29.17
CA PHE A 561 -5.98 3.26 -30.00
C PHE A 561 -6.09 2.48 -31.32
N SER A 562 -7.25 1.92 -31.59
CA SER A 562 -7.57 1.26 -32.85
C SER A 562 -9.05 1.42 -33.19
N GLN A 563 -9.37 1.36 -34.49
CA GLN A 563 -10.76 1.31 -34.98
C GLN A 563 -11.42 -0.04 -34.66
N LEU A 564 -10.61 -1.09 -34.47
CA LEU A 564 -11.07 -2.41 -34.06
C LEU A 564 -11.16 -2.48 -32.54
N ILE A 565 -12.20 -3.13 -32.03
CA ILE A 565 -12.41 -3.34 -30.60
C ILE A 565 -11.48 -4.47 -30.13
N ASP A 566 -10.81 -4.27 -28.99
CA ASP A 566 -10.02 -5.27 -28.26
C ASP A 566 -8.85 -5.90 -29.05
N VAL A 567 -8.06 -5.05 -29.74
CA VAL A 567 -6.84 -5.48 -30.46
C VAL A 567 -5.82 -6.07 -29.47
N PRO A 568 -5.31 -7.29 -29.72
CA PRO A 568 -4.37 -7.94 -28.81
C PRO A 568 -2.98 -7.29 -28.86
N PRO A 569 -2.19 -7.33 -27.77
CA PRO A 569 -0.89 -6.63 -27.68
C PRO A 569 0.08 -6.93 -28.82
N ASN A 570 0.06 -8.15 -29.37
CA ASN A 570 0.95 -8.56 -30.47
C ASN A 570 0.67 -7.85 -31.81
N GLU A 571 -0.49 -7.22 -31.95
CA GLU A 571 -0.88 -6.42 -33.11
C GLU A 571 -0.70 -4.92 -32.88
N TRP A 572 -0.27 -4.51 -31.68
CA TRP A 572 -0.02 -3.11 -31.39
C TRP A 572 1.19 -2.65 -32.19
N LYS A 573 0.99 -1.63 -33.03
CA LYS A 573 2.06 -1.00 -33.80
C LYS A 573 2.68 0.15 -33.02
N ALA A 574 2.92 -0.07 -31.73
CA ALA A 574 3.55 0.86 -30.81
C ALA A 574 4.66 0.14 -30.05
N THR A 575 5.64 0.87 -29.54
CA THR A 575 6.76 0.31 -28.75
C THR A 575 6.85 1.00 -27.41
N VAL A 576 6.85 0.21 -26.33
CA VAL A 576 7.04 0.70 -24.96
C VAL A 576 8.28 0.01 -24.37
N ARG A 577 9.28 0.79 -23.95
CA ARG A 577 10.57 0.26 -23.47
C ARG A 577 10.78 0.60 -22.00
N PHE A 578 11.19 -0.39 -21.22
CA PHE A 578 11.64 -0.25 -19.84
C PHE A 578 13.04 -0.86 -19.73
N VAL A 579 14.07 -0.03 -19.72
CA VAL A 579 15.47 -0.47 -19.77
C VAL A 579 16.27 0.12 -18.61
N ASN A 580 16.99 -0.72 -17.86
CA ASN A 580 17.88 -0.32 -16.77
C ASN A 580 17.21 0.53 -15.66
N ASN A 581 15.89 0.41 -15.44
CA ASN A 581 15.23 1.15 -14.36
C ASN A 581 15.43 0.43 -13.02
N SER A 582 15.44 1.19 -11.91
CA SER A 582 15.64 0.63 -10.57
C SER A 582 14.68 1.22 -9.54
N ALA A 583 14.04 0.37 -8.75
CA ALA A 583 13.19 0.76 -7.62
C ALA A 583 13.74 0.16 -6.31
N GLY A 584 13.53 0.82 -5.17
CA GLY A 584 14.01 0.29 -3.88
C GLY A 584 13.12 -0.82 -3.30
N ILE A 585 11.81 -0.72 -3.48
CA ILE A 585 10.82 -1.66 -2.91
C ILE A 585 10.25 -2.58 -4.00
N ALA A 586 9.70 -2.04 -5.08
CA ALA A 586 8.99 -2.88 -6.06
C ALA A 586 8.76 -2.28 -7.46
N GLY A 587 8.55 -3.17 -8.44
CA GLY A 587 8.09 -2.81 -9.78
C GLY A 587 9.06 -1.88 -10.51
N ALA A 588 10.32 -2.30 -10.66
CA ALA A 588 11.35 -1.46 -11.27
C ALA A 588 10.97 -0.96 -12.68
N ALA A 589 10.26 -1.78 -13.48
CA ALA A 589 9.67 -1.31 -14.73
C ALA A 589 8.29 -0.68 -14.46
N ILE A 590 7.37 -1.46 -13.87
CA ILE A 590 6.00 -1.03 -13.60
C ILE A 590 5.58 -1.51 -12.22
N TYR A 591 5.07 -0.57 -11.43
CA TYR A 591 4.27 -0.83 -10.25
C TYR A 591 2.84 -0.32 -10.47
N ALA A 592 1.84 -1.13 -10.12
CA ALA A 592 0.45 -0.69 -10.09
C ALA A 592 -0.29 -1.35 -8.93
N ASN A 593 -1.12 -0.62 -8.19
CA ASN A 593 -1.88 -1.22 -7.08
C ASN A 593 -2.80 -2.38 -7.54
N ASP A 594 -3.40 -2.30 -8.73
CA ASP A 594 -4.15 -3.40 -9.35
C ASP A 594 -3.93 -3.47 -10.86
N MET A 595 -3.49 -4.63 -11.38
CA MET A 595 -3.37 -4.91 -12.82
C MET A 595 -4.46 -5.86 -13.34
N SER A 596 -5.49 -6.19 -12.56
CA SER A 596 -6.57 -7.11 -12.93
C SER A 596 -7.26 -6.73 -14.26
N ARG A 597 -7.33 -5.42 -14.55
CA ARG A 597 -7.94 -4.86 -15.75
C ARG A 597 -7.03 -4.85 -16.98
N CYS A 598 -5.72 -5.03 -16.79
CA CYS A 598 -4.70 -5.07 -17.85
C CYS A 598 -4.52 -6.49 -18.40
N ARG A 599 -5.65 -7.08 -18.85
CA ARG A 599 -5.71 -8.45 -19.37
C ARG A 599 -6.32 -8.51 -20.75
N TRP A 600 -5.92 -9.51 -21.53
CA TRP A 600 -6.46 -9.81 -22.85
C TRP A 600 -6.79 -11.30 -23.00
N LEU A 601 -7.65 -11.63 -23.97
CA LEU A 601 -7.98 -13.00 -24.34
C LEU A 601 -6.84 -13.59 -25.18
N GLY A 602 -6.01 -14.42 -24.55
CA GLY A 602 -4.92 -15.10 -25.23
C GLY A 602 -5.38 -16.23 -26.16
N PRO A 603 -4.45 -16.82 -26.94
CA PRO A 603 -4.74 -17.87 -27.91
C PRO A 603 -5.29 -19.18 -27.32
N THR A 604 -5.10 -19.41 -26.02
CA THR A 604 -5.54 -20.61 -25.29
C THR A 604 -6.92 -20.44 -24.62
N ASN A 605 -7.68 -19.39 -24.95
CA ASN A 605 -8.93 -19.00 -24.29
C ASN A 605 -8.81 -18.64 -22.79
N TYR A 606 -7.59 -18.54 -22.25
CA TYR A 606 -7.34 -18.02 -20.90
C TYR A 606 -6.97 -16.52 -20.95
N THR A 607 -7.35 -15.77 -19.92
CA THR A 607 -6.97 -14.36 -19.80
C THR A 607 -5.53 -14.25 -19.31
N THR A 608 -4.70 -13.47 -19.99
CA THR A 608 -3.31 -13.20 -19.60
C THR A 608 -3.05 -11.70 -19.50
N PHE A 609 -2.04 -11.30 -18.72
CA PHE A 609 -1.63 -9.91 -18.60
C PHE A 609 -1.04 -9.40 -19.92
N ILE A 610 -1.34 -8.15 -20.29
CA ILE A 610 -0.81 -7.54 -21.52
C ILE A 610 0.72 -7.39 -21.49
N PHE A 611 1.30 -7.30 -20.29
CA PHE A 611 2.75 -7.15 -20.07
C PHE A 611 3.52 -8.48 -20.09
N ASN A 612 2.81 -9.62 -20.06
CA ASN A 612 3.41 -10.96 -20.04
C ASN A 612 2.90 -11.78 -21.24
N THR A 613 3.42 -11.47 -22.43
CA THR A 613 3.11 -12.19 -23.66
C THR A 613 3.91 -13.50 -23.74
N PRO A 614 3.31 -14.62 -24.17
CA PRO A 614 4.04 -15.87 -24.41
C PRO A 614 5.21 -15.67 -25.38
N SER A 615 6.27 -16.49 -25.24
CA SER A 615 7.52 -16.38 -26.04
C SER A 615 7.33 -16.40 -27.55
N ASP A 616 6.25 -17.02 -28.04
CA ASP A 616 5.96 -17.14 -29.47
C ASP A 616 5.28 -15.89 -30.07
N TYR A 617 4.93 -14.90 -29.23
CA TYR A 617 4.24 -13.67 -29.63
C TYR A 617 5.16 -12.46 -29.49
N LYS A 618 5.11 -11.58 -30.49
CA LYS A 618 5.77 -10.27 -30.41
C LYS A 618 5.08 -9.43 -29.33
N SER A 619 5.83 -8.96 -28.35
CA SER A 619 5.33 -7.98 -27.37
C SER A 619 5.60 -6.55 -27.85
N PRO A 620 4.67 -5.60 -27.65
CA PRO A 620 4.98 -4.17 -27.78
C PRO A 620 5.80 -3.66 -26.59
N PHE A 621 5.87 -4.43 -25.50
CA PHE A 621 6.60 -4.10 -24.28
C PHE A 621 7.98 -4.77 -24.28
N ILE A 622 9.03 -3.95 -24.18
CA ILE A 622 10.42 -4.38 -24.07
C ILE A 622 10.87 -4.09 -22.64
N MET A 623 11.28 -5.12 -21.89
CA MET A 623 11.70 -4.99 -20.50
C MET A 623 13.07 -5.63 -20.29
N GLU A 624 14.10 -4.82 -20.08
CA GLU A 624 15.50 -5.28 -20.03
C GLU A 624 16.22 -4.69 -18.80
N ASN A 625 16.94 -5.54 -18.05
CA ASN A 625 17.82 -5.14 -16.95
C ASN A 625 17.17 -4.23 -15.88
N ASN A 626 15.89 -4.41 -15.57
CA ASN A 626 15.24 -3.66 -14.49
C ASN A 626 15.49 -4.37 -13.15
N THR A 627 15.91 -3.65 -12.11
CA THR A 627 16.43 -4.26 -10.86
C THR A 627 15.88 -3.61 -9.59
N LEU A 628 15.56 -4.40 -8.57
CA LEU A 628 15.27 -3.88 -7.23
C LEU A 628 16.52 -3.75 -6.38
N ASP A 629 16.83 -2.52 -5.99
CA ASP A 629 18.09 -2.12 -5.37
C ASP A 629 19.32 -2.65 -6.16
N ARG A 630 20.50 -2.06 -6.01
CA ARG A 630 21.66 -2.48 -6.83
C ARG A 630 22.19 -3.89 -6.45
N SER A 631 21.52 -4.62 -5.56
CA SER A 631 22.01 -5.86 -4.95
C SER A 631 21.08 -7.08 -5.04
N SER A 632 19.85 -6.99 -5.55
CA SER A 632 18.95 -8.16 -5.62
C SER A 632 18.94 -8.84 -6.99
N SER A 633 19.03 -10.18 -7.00
CA SER A 633 19.04 -11.03 -8.21
C SER A 633 17.65 -11.55 -8.61
N LYS A 634 16.56 -11.01 -8.04
CA LYS A 634 15.18 -11.44 -8.32
C LYS A 634 14.56 -10.48 -9.36
N ASP A 635 14.03 -11.03 -10.44
CA ASP A 635 13.32 -10.28 -11.49
C ASP A 635 11.93 -9.87 -11.01
N THR A 636 11.84 -8.71 -10.39
CA THR A 636 10.62 -8.05 -9.90
C THR A 636 10.33 -6.79 -10.72
N ARG A 637 10.57 -6.89 -12.04
CA ARG A 637 10.29 -5.85 -13.03
C ARG A 637 8.83 -5.36 -12.98
N LEU A 638 7.90 -6.26 -12.71
CA LEU A 638 6.48 -5.98 -12.51
C LEU A 638 6.10 -6.29 -11.07
N ALA A 639 5.32 -5.41 -10.44
CA ALA A 639 4.76 -5.67 -9.13
C ALA A 639 3.39 -5.01 -8.94
N THR A 640 2.59 -5.57 -8.03
CA THR A 640 1.34 -4.95 -7.55
C THR A 640 1.26 -4.93 -6.03
N ASP A 641 0.18 -4.36 -5.49
CA ASP A 641 -0.20 -4.62 -4.11
C ASP A 641 -0.42 -6.12 -3.89
N ALA A 642 -0.32 -6.52 -2.62
CA ALA A 642 -0.62 -7.88 -2.19
C ALA A 642 -2.04 -8.26 -2.61
N SER A 643 -2.19 -9.41 -3.28
CA SER A 643 -3.47 -9.89 -3.81
C SER A 643 -3.87 -11.25 -3.25
N THR A 644 -2.88 -12.10 -2.98
CA THR A 644 -3.08 -13.45 -2.44
C THR A 644 -2.39 -13.59 -1.10
N PHE A 645 -3.09 -14.21 -0.16
CA PHE A 645 -2.72 -14.26 1.25
C PHE A 645 -2.77 -15.70 1.73
N PHE A 646 -1.69 -16.17 2.33
CA PHE A 646 -1.55 -17.51 2.86
C PHE A 646 -1.25 -17.42 4.36
N ALA A 647 -2.10 -18.05 5.16
CA ALA A 647 -1.84 -18.30 6.57
C ALA A 647 -1.71 -19.81 6.75
N THR A 648 -0.55 -20.27 7.21
CA THR A 648 -0.28 -21.69 7.46
C THR A 648 0.13 -21.90 8.90
N THR A 649 -0.09 -23.10 9.43
CA THR A 649 0.32 -23.49 10.80
C THR A 649 1.28 -24.67 10.75
N ASP A 650 2.09 -24.83 11.80
CA ASP A 650 3.04 -25.95 11.92
C ASP A 650 2.38 -27.35 11.95
N TYR A 651 1.07 -27.39 12.19
CA TYR A 651 0.31 -28.62 12.46
C TYR A 651 -0.56 -29.10 11.28
N GLY A 652 -0.47 -28.45 10.11
CA GLY A 652 -1.20 -28.82 8.90
C GLY A 652 -2.67 -28.35 8.86
N ASP A 653 -3.48 -29.03 8.04
CA ASP A 653 -4.89 -28.67 7.79
C ASP A 653 -5.79 -29.19 8.94
N SER A 654 -6.17 -28.30 9.87
CA SER A 654 -6.98 -28.56 11.08
C SER A 654 -6.24 -29.15 12.29
N PRO A 655 -5.40 -28.35 12.98
CA PRO A 655 -4.74 -28.75 14.22
C PRO A 655 -5.75 -29.02 15.34
N MET A 656 -5.52 -30.10 16.10
CA MET A 656 -6.19 -30.34 17.40
C MET A 656 -5.41 -29.60 18.48
N VAL A 657 -6.02 -28.62 19.15
CA VAL A 657 -5.34 -27.71 20.07
C VAL A 657 -6.10 -27.62 21.40
N GLY A 658 -5.40 -27.71 22.53
CA GLY A 658 -5.99 -27.62 23.87
C GLY A 658 -6.19 -26.18 24.36
N TYR A 659 -7.01 -26.01 25.42
CA TYR A 659 -7.12 -24.71 26.11
C TYR A 659 -5.77 -24.28 26.70
N GLY A 660 -5.35 -23.04 26.42
CA GLY A 660 -4.09 -22.47 26.90
C GLY A 660 -2.85 -22.83 26.07
N GLU A 661 -3.00 -23.59 24.98
CA GLU A 661 -1.91 -23.88 24.04
C GLU A 661 -1.68 -22.70 23.08
N THR A 662 -0.43 -22.51 22.65
CA THR A 662 -0.03 -21.44 21.73
C THR A 662 0.12 -21.99 20.31
N VAL A 663 -0.55 -21.35 19.35
CA VAL A 663 -0.50 -21.69 17.92
C VAL A 663 0.29 -20.63 17.16
N SER A 664 1.26 -21.08 16.37
CA SER A 664 2.09 -20.25 15.51
C SER A 664 1.50 -20.22 14.09
N PHE A 665 1.23 -19.01 13.58
CA PHE A 665 0.75 -18.76 12.22
C PHE A 665 1.86 -18.14 11.37
N HIS A 666 2.25 -18.82 10.30
CA HIS A 666 3.16 -18.30 9.28
C HIS A 666 2.35 -17.53 8.24
N LEU A 667 2.63 -16.24 8.14
CA LEU A 667 1.89 -15.31 7.28
C LEU A 667 2.71 -14.97 6.04
N ASN A 668 2.13 -15.17 4.86
CA ASN A 668 2.76 -14.84 3.59
C ASN A 668 1.77 -14.15 2.66
N SER A 669 2.21 -13.11 1.97
CA SER A 669 1.44 -12.36 0.99
C SER A 669 2.21 -12.20 -0.29
N THR A 670 1.52 -12.44 -1.41
CA THR A 670 2.07 -12.25 -2.74
C THR A 670 1.18 -11.38 -3.61
N ASP A 671 1.80 -10.67 -4.54
CA ASP A 671 1.14 -9.84 -5.53
C ASP A 671 0.50 -10.68 -6.66
N GLN A 672 -0.08 -10.02 -7.66
CA GLN A 672 -0.73 -10.67 -8.80
C GLN A 672 0.25 -11.43 -9.73
N PHE A 673 1.55 -11.23 -9.55
CA PHE A 673 2.64 -11.88 -10.29
C PHE A 673 3.40 -12.89 -9.42
N SER A 674 2.88 -13.23 -8.24
CA SER A 674 3.51 -14.14 -7.26
C SER A 674 4.82 -13.63 -6.65
N ASN A 675 5.09 -12.32 -6.72
CA ASN A 675 6.17 -11.71 -5.96
C ASN A 675 5.75 -11.53 -4.50
N PHE A 676 6.69 -11.68 -3.57
CA PHE A 676 6.45 -11.41 -2.16
C PHE A 676 6.13 -9.93 -1.91
N ARG A 677 5.17 -9.65 -1.03
CA ARG A 677 4.78 -8.28 -0.63
C ARG A 677 4.51 -8.21 0.86
N GLU A 678 4.85 -7.10 1.48
CA GLU A 678 4.38 -6.80 2.83
C GLU A 678 2.87 -6.51 2.81
N SER A 679 2.19 -6.86 3.90
CA SER A 679 0.75 -6.68 4.03
C SER A 679 0.33 -6.59 5.50
N VAL A 680 -0.75 -5.86 5.77
CA VAL A 680 -1.31 -5.65 7.11
C VAL A 680 -2.37 -6.69 7.48
N TRP A 681 -2.07 -7.60 8.42
CA TRP A 681 -2.98 -8.66 8.85
C TRP A 681 -3.88 -8.25 10.04
N THR A 682 -5.15 -8.67 10.06
CA THR A 682 -6.09 -8.44 11.17
C THR A 682 -6.75 -9.74 11.63
N PHE A 683 -6.41 -10.21 12.83
CA PHE A 683 -6.99 -11.44 13.35
C PHE A 683 -8.34 -11.18 14.03
N LYS A 684 -9.36 -11.96 13.64
CA LYS A 684 -10.66 -12.03 14.31
C LYS A 684 -10.86 -13.43 14.89
N THR A 685 -11.27 -13.50 16.15
CA THR A 685 -11.52 -14.76 16.84
C THR A 685 -12.94 -14.78 17.38
N ALA A 686 -13.52 -15.97 17.57
CA ALA A 686 -14.87 -16.12 18.09
C ALA A 686 -15.05 -15.64 19.55
N TYR A 687 -13.95 -15.33 20.25
CA TYR A 687 -13.94 -15.03 21.68
C TYR A 687 -13.50 -13.61 22.03
N GLN A 688 -13.05 -12.81 21.05
CA GLN A 688 -12.70 -11.40 21.23
C GLN A 688 -13.37 -10.54 20.16
N ASP A 689 -14.17 -9.57 20.60
CA ASP A 689 -14.80 -8.57 19.72
C ASP A 689 -13.81 -7.50 19.21
N GLN A 690 -12.59 -7.47 19.75
CA GLN A 690 -11.52 -6.54 19.36
C GLN A 690 -10.49 -7.20 18.44
N SER A 691 -10.15 -6.51 17.34
CA SER A 691 -9.05 -6.87 16.45
C SER A 691 -7.72 -6.90 17.22
N LEU A 692 -6.99 -8.02 17.14
CA LEU A 692 -5.73 -8.26 17.87
C LEU A 692 -4.51 -7.46 17.38
N GLY A 693 -4.70 -6.43 16.56
CA GLY A 693 -3.65 -5.55 16.03
C GLY A 693 -3.29 -5.83 14.57
N ALA A 694 -2.60 -4.86 13.97
CA ALA A 694 -2.13 -4.84 12.59
C ALA A 694 -0.63 -5.17 12.54
N LEU A 695 -0.23 -6.22 11.81
CA LEU A 695 1.17 -6.59 11.60
C LEU A 695 1.51 -6.42 10.11
N SER A 696 2.51 -5.58 9.78
CA SER A 696 3.09 -5.44 8.43
C SER A 696 4.47 -6.07 8.42
N THR A 697 4.65 -7.22 7.77
CA THR A 697 5.91 -7.94 7.93
C THR A 697 6.24 -8.93 6.82
N ASN A 698 7.55 -9.12 6.59
CA ASN A 698 8.14 -10.24 5.85
C ASN A 698 8.25 -11.50 6.73
N GLU A 699 7.63 -12.61 6.33
CA GLU A 699 7.77 -13.95 6.93
C GLU A 699 7.68 -13.98 8.47
N THR A 700 6.66 -13.35 9.08
CA THR A 700 6.50 -13.42 10.54
C THR A 700 5.59 -14.52 11.03
N VAL A 701 5.91 -14.94 12.25
CA VAL A 701 5.15 -15.89 13.03
C VAL A 701 4.27 -15.10 14.00
N PHE A 702 2.95 -15.24 13.86
CA PHE A 702 1.98 -14.72 14.82
C PHE A 702 1.63 -15.82 15.83
N GLU A 703 1.85 -15.55 17.12
CA GLU A 703 1.53 -16.48 18.20
C GLU A 703 0.16 -16.17 18.80
N TYR A 704 -0.74 -17.16 18.82
CA TYR A 704 -2.08 -17.05 19.38
C TYR A 704 -2.30 -18.05 20.51
N VAL A 705 -2.68 -17.57 21.69
CA VAL A 705 -3.03 -18.42 22.83
C VAL A 705 -4.53 -18.72 22.81
N VAL A 706 -4.90 -20.00 22.79
CA VAL A 706 -6.31 -20.41 22.77
C VAL A 706 -7.00 -20.08 24.11
N PRO A 707 -8.02 -19.19 24.13
CA PRO A 707 -8.66 -18.77 25.38
C PRO A 707 -9.56 -19.88 25.94
N GLY A 708 -9.56 -20.06 27.27
CA GLY A 708 -10.30 -21.09 28.00
C GLY A 708 -11.82 -20.98 28.04
N ARG A 709 -12.45 -20.14 27.19
CA ARG A 709 -13.85 -19.75 27.35
C ARG A 709 -14.69 -20.13 26.13
N GLY A 710 -15.37 -21.28 26.14
CA GLY A 710 -16.44 -21.54 25.18
C GLY A 710 -17.00 -22.96 25.20
N ASP A 711 -18.33 -23.06 25.26
CA ASP A 711 -19.12 -24.29 25.14
C ASP A 711 -19.12 -24.86 23.70
N ARG A 712 -18.02 -24.70 22.95
CA ARG A 712 -17.92 -25.05 21.53
C ARG A 712 -16.76 -26.01 21.29
N ASP A 713 -17.09 -27.18 20.73
CA ASP A 713 -16.15 -28.24 20.32
C ASP A 713 -15.24 -27.86 19.14
N SER A 714 -15.34 -26.64 18.61
CA SER A 714 -14.49 -26.12 17.53
C SER A 714 -14.45 -24.59 17.53
N VAL A 715 -13.29 -24.01 17.17
CA VAL A 715 -13.06 -22.57 17.12
C VAL A 715 -12.53 -22.21 15.75
N ASN A 716 -13.37 -21.58 14.94
CA ASN A 716 -12.92 -21.06 13.66
C ASN A 716 -12.17 -19.74 13.89
N ILE A 717 -10.88 -19.71 13.56
CA ILE A 717 -10.09 -18.48 13.57
C ILE A 717 -10.01 -17.99 12.13
N SER A 718 -10.68 -16.88 11.86
CA SER A 718 -10.57 -16.20 10.58
C SER A 718 -9.45 -15.17 10.67
N ALA A 719 -8.35 -15.42 9.96
CA ALA A 719 -7.37 -14.38 9.69
C ALA A 719 -7.95 -13.49 8.58
N ASN A 720 -8.46 -12.33 8.99
CA ASN A 720 -9.00 -11.38 8.03
C ASN A 720 -7.89 -10.46 7.59
N PHE A 721 -7.79 -10.24 6.29
CA PHE A 721 -6.92 -9.23 5.75
C PHE A 721 -7.78 -8.07 5.22
N SER A 722 -7.30 -6.84 5.44
CA SER A 722 -7.94 -5.63 4.92
C SER A 722 -6.85 -4.70 4.39
N LEU A 723 -6.83 -4.46 3.08
CA LEU A 723 -6.07 -3.34 2.51
C LEU A 723 -6.71 -2.02 2.91
N ILE A 724 -5.87 -1.01 3.08
CA ILE A 724 -6.28 0.40 2.98
C ILE A 724 -6.65 0.62 1.50
N GLY A 725 -7.89 0.30 1.11
CA GLY A 725 -8.29 0.38 -0.31
C GLY A 725 -9.49 -0.48 -0.74
N GLY A 726 -9.98 -1.40 0.12
CA GLY A 726 -11.33 -1.97 -0.04
C GLY A 726 -11.44 -3.43 -0.49
N GLN A 727 -10.34 -4.16 -0.72
CA GLN A 727 -10.40 -5.63 -0.84
C GLN A 727 -10.08 -6.32 0.49
N THR A 728 -11.05 -7.08 0.99
CA THR A 728 -10.91 -7.98 2.14
C THR A 728 -10.86 -9.43 1.64
N SER A 729 -9.67 -10.01 1.60
CA SER A 729 -9.51 -11.46 1.45
C SER A 729 -9.50 -12.10 2.83
N VAL A 730 -10.29 -13.15 3.02
CA VAL A 730 -10.38 -13.89 4.28
C VAL A 730 -9.68 -15.22 4.08
N SER A 731 -8.60 -15.45 4.84
CA SER A 731 -8.01 -16.78 4.98
C SER A 731 -8.46 -17.34 6.33
N SER A 732 -9.29 -18.39 6.32
CA SER A 732 -9.78 -19.02 7.55
C SER A 732 -8.99 -20.28 7.84
N VAL A 733 -8.42 -20.36 9.04
CA VAL A 733 -7.82 -21.60 9.56
C VAL A 733 -8.73 -22.14 10.65
N LEU A 734 -9.27 -23.34 10.43
CA LEU A 734 -10.13 -23.99 11.40
C LEU A 734 -9.29 -24.66 12.49
N LEU A 735 -9.47 -24.27 13.75
CA LEU A 735 -8.88 -24.97 14.90
C LEU A 735 -9.96 -25.84 15.58
N GLN A 736 -9.63 -27.10 15.86
CA GLN A 736 -10.49 -27.96 16.68
C GLN A 736 -10.01 -27.89 18.12
N VAL A 737 -10.89 -27.43 19.03
CA VAL A 737 -10.54 -27.19 20.44
C VAL A 737 -11.13 -28.27 21.32
N GLN A 738 -10.27 -28.93 22.09
CA GLN A 738 -10.65 -29.98 23.03
C GLN A 738 -10.51 -29.50 24.48
N GLY A 739 -11.33 -30.05 25.39
CA GLY A 739 -11.20 -29.83 26.84
C GLY A 739 -9.85 -30.30 27.41
N CYS A 740 -9.54 -29.94 28.67
CA CYS A 740 -8.28 -30.30 29.32
C CYS A 740 -8.02 -31.82 29.29
N HIS A 741 -6.75 -32.20 29.12
CA HIS A 741 -6.33 -33.61 29.13
C HIS A 741 -6.65 -34.29 30.48
N PRO A 742 -6.90 -35.61 30.51
CA PRO A 742 -7.15 -36.35 31.76
C PRO A 742 -6.04 -36.14 32.80
N GLY A 743 -6.41 -35.79 34.03
CA GLY A 743 -5.48 -35.41 35.11
C GLY A 743 -5.31 -33.90 35.29
N TYR A 744 -5.89 -33.09 34.40
CA TYR A 744 -5.92 -31.64 34.48
C TYR A 744 -7.36 -31.14 34.53
N MET A 745 -7.59 -30.09 35.32
CA MET A 745 -8.87 -29.39 35.43
C MET A 745 -8.71 -27.95 34.95
N LEU A 746 -9.75 -27.37 34.36
CA LEU A 746 -9.75 -25.96 33.98
C LEU A 746 -9.85 -25.10 35.24
N GLN A 747 -8.87 -24.23 35.47
CA GLN A 747 -8.92 -23.27 36.57
C GLN A 747 -9.75 -22.05 36.16
N GLU A 748 -10.93 -21.87 36.77
CA GLU A 748 -11.89 -20.80 36.40
C GLU A 748 -11.28 -19.38 36.43
N LYS A 749 -10.28 -19.13 37.30
CA LYS A 749 -9.65 -17.81 37.44
C LYS A 749 -8.59 -17.50 36.40
N THR A 750 -7.77 -18.48 36.04
CA THR A 750 -6.63 -18.30 35.11
C THR A 750 -6.94 -18.77 33.70
N GLN A 751 -8.05 -19.51 33.52
CA GLN A 751 -8.51 -20.03 32.23
C GLN A 751 -7.47 -20.95 31.56
N THR A 752 -6.63 -21.58 32.38
CA THR A 752 -5.60 -22.55 31.98
C THR A 752 -5.93 -23.92 32.56
N CYS A 753 -5.56 -24.99 31.86
CA CYS A 753 -5.59 -26.34 32.43
C CYS A 753 -4.49 -26.45 33.51
N VAL A 754 -4.89 -26.81 34.73
CA VAL A 754 -3.98 -27.03 35.86
C VAL A 754 -4.15 -28.44 36.40
N CYS A 755 -3.13 -28.95 37.08
CA CYS A 755 -3.19 -30.25 37.74
C CYS A 755 -4.44 -30.42 38.61
N ASP A 756 -5.17 -31.51 38.41
CA ASP A 756 -6.29 -31.88 39.26
C ASP A 756 -5.80 -32.61 40.52
N PHE A 757 -5.39 -31.83 41.52
CA PHE A 757 -5.01 -32.36 42.84
C PHE A 757 -6.21 -32.83 43.69
N SER A 758 -7.46 -32.77 43.19
CA SER A 758 -8.61 -33.29 43.93
C SER A 758 -8.55 -34.82 44.07
N SER A 759 -7.89 -35.50 43.13
CA SER A 759 -7.56 -36.91 43.23
C SER A 759 -6.30 -37.12 44.06
N SER A 760 -6.42 -37.77 45.22
CA SER A 760 -5.31 -38.09 46.14
C SER A 760 -4.17 -38.95 45.56
N ILE A 761 -4.28 -39.32 44.27
CA ILE A 761 -3.35 -40.19 43.54
C ILE A 761 -2.42 -39.41 42.64
N ILE A 762 -2.80 -38.22 42.17
CA ILE A 762 -1.90 -37.37 41.38
C ILE A 762 -0.96 -36.65 42.36
N VAL A 763 0.34 -36.88 42.18
CA VAL A 763 1.40 -36.29 43.02
C VAL A 763 1.93 -35.01 42.38
N GLN A 764 2.04 -35.00 41.06
CA GLN A 764 2.57 -33.90 40.27
C GLN A 764 2.08 -34.05 38.82
N CYS A 765 2.03 -32.97 38.07
CA CYS A 765 1.92 -33.04 36.61
C CYS A 765 2.95 -32.15 35.93
N ASP A 766 3.10 -32.41 34.64
CA ASP A 766 3.99 -31.69 33.74
C ASP A 766 3.48 -30.27 33.43
N THR A 767 4.40 -29.36 33.11
CA THR A 767 4.06 -27.96 32.78
C THR A 767 3.47 -27.81 31.37
N ALA A 768 3.68 -28.78 30.48
CA ALA A 768 3.12 -28.77 29.12
C ALA A 768 1.80 -29.56 28.99
N ASN A 769 1.19 -29.97 30.11
CA ASN A 769 -0.07 -30.70 30.16
C ASN A 769 -0.08 -32.08 29.48
N ARG A 770 1.08 -32.75 29.30
CA ARG A 770 1.18 -34.01 28.52
C ARG A 770 1.32 -35.30 29.33
N TYR A 771 1.77 -35.26 30.57
CA TYR A 771 1.87 -36.45 31.44
C TYR A 771 1.73 -36.04 32.90
N PHE A 772 1.45 -37.01 33.78
CA PHE A 772 1.32 -36.79 35.22
C PHE A 772 1.94 -37.94 36.02
N TYR A 773 2.25 -37.68 37.28
CA TYR A 773 2.85 -38.65 38.20
C TYR A 773 1.78 -39.18 39.15
N ALA A 774 1.53 -40.49 39.08
CA ALA A 774 0.59 -41.20 39.96
C ALA A 774 1.33 -41.83 41.15
N ARG A 775 0.66 -41.97 42.30
CA ARG A 775 1.22 -42.65 43.48
C ARG A 775 1.61 -44.10 43.17
N ASP A 776 2.76 -44.51 43.70
CA ASP A 776 3.28 -45.87 43.55
C ASP A 776 2.25 -46.96 43.91
N GLY A 777 2.15 -48.00 43.08
CA GLY A 777 1.29 -49.18 43.31
C GLY A 777 -0.14 -49.07 42.78
N TYR A 778 -0.52 -47.93 42.22
CA TYR A 778 -1.84 -47.73 41.60
C TYR A 778 -1.75 -47.86 40.08
N TRP A 779 -2.63 -48.67 39.50
CA TRP A 779 -2.91 -48.68 38.06
C TRP A 779 -3.91 -47.56 37.75
N VAL A 780 -3.72 -46.86 36.63
CA VAL A 780 -4.57 -45.75 36.19
C VAL A 780 -5.17 -46.04 34.81
N GLY A 781 -6.48 -45.96 34.69
CA GLY A 781 -7.22 -46.05 33.43
C GLY A 781 -8.14 -44.85 33.22
N VAL A 782 -8.74 -44.75 32.04
CA VAL A 782 -9.66 -43.65 31.68
C VAL A 782 -11.05 -44.22 31.42
N LYS A 783 -12.09 -43.60 31.97
CA LYS A 783 -13.48 -43.98 31.69
C LYS A 783 -13.85 -43.55 30.28
N SER A 784 -14.19 -44.51 29.41
CA SER A 784 -14.42 -44.33 27.97
C SER A 784 -15.50 -43.29 27.57
N LYS A 785 -16.33 -42.80 28.50
CA LYS A 785 -17.39 -41.82 28.21
C LYS A 785 -17.23 -40.46 28.90
N SER A 786 -16.33 -40.32 29.88
CA SER A 786 -16.24 -39.11 30.70
C SER A 786 -14.82 -38.58 30.90
N SER A 787 -13.83 -39.22 30.28
CA SER A 787 -12.39 -38.89 30.42
C SER A 787 -11.89 -38.85 31.88
N ALA A 788 -12.68 -39.37 32.82
CA ALA A 788 -12.36 -39.40 34.24
C ALA A 788 -11.37 -40.53 34.52
N LEU A 789 -10.39 -40.26 35.38
CA LEU A 789 -9.40 -41.24 35.81
C LEU A 789 -10.05 -42.29 36.73
N ILE A 790 -9.80 -43.56 36.44
CA ILE A 790 -10.14 -44.72 37.27
C ILE A 790 -8.83 -45.29 37.81
N TYR A 791 -8.80 -45.62 39.09
CA TYR A 791 -7.59 -46.15 39.70
C TYR A 791 -7.90 -47.34 40.61
N SER A 792 -6.94 -48.26 40.73
CA SER A 792 -7.01 -49.37 41.68
C SER A 792 -5.63 -49.94 41.96
N THR A 793 -5.49 -50.58 43.10
CA THR A 793 -4.31 -51.36 43.48
C THR A 793 -4.24 -52.65 42.66
N THR A 794 -3.04 -53.02 42.20
CA THR A 794 -2.81 -54.25 41.42
C THR A 794 -1.79 -55.16 42.11
N VAL A 795 -1.61 -56.37 41.57
CA VAL A 795 -0.65 -57.35 42.09
C VAL A 795 0.77 -56.76 42.01
N PRO A 796 1.57 -56.84 43.09
CA PRO A 796 2.95 -56.40 43.07
C PRO A 796 3.74 -57.03 41.91
N GLY A 797 4.43 -56.20 41.13
CA GLY A 797 5.20 -56.63 39.95
C GLY A 797 4.45 -56.59 38.62
N PHE A 798 3.16 -56.22 38.59
CA PHE A 798 2.41 -56.08 37.34
C PHE A 798 2.54 -54.67 36.72
N LEU A 799 2.95 -53.67 37.51
CA LEU A 799 3.23 -52.31 37.05
C LEU A 799 4.73 -52.10 36.86
N ASN A 800 5.08 -51.31 35.85
CA ASN A 800 6.42 -50.77 35.67
C ASN A 800 6.40 -49.29 36.04
N CYS A 801 7.04 -48.93 37.15
CA CYS A 801 7.09 -47.56 37.62
C CYS A 801 8.36 -46.89 37.12
N THR A 802 8.26 -46.08 36.07
CA THR A 802 9.36 -45.19 35.65
C THR A 802 9.40 -43.97 36.57
N ARG A 803 10.52 -43.78 37.26
CA ARG A 803 10.75 -42.64 38.16
C ARG A 803 11.74 -41.67 37.56
N GLN A 804 11.46 -40.38 37.71
CA GLN A 804 12.44 -39.33 37.39
C GLN A 804 13.24 -38.98 38.66
N GLY A 805 14.40 -39.61 38.81
CA GLY A 805 15.30 -39.35 39.94
C GLY A 805 14.74 -39.82 41.30
N ALA A 806 14.85 -38.96 42.32
CA ALA A 806 14.44 -39.26 43.70
C ALA A 806 13.00 -38.81 44.04
N LEU A 807 12.22 -38.36 43.05
CA LEU A 807 10.86 -37.85 43.25
C LEU A 807 9.86 -39.01 43.49
N PRO A 808 8.83 -38.81 44.33
CA PRO A 808 7.79 -39.82 44.59
C PRO A 808 6.76 -39.88 43.44
N GLY A 809 6.46 -41.08 42.94
CA GLY A 809 5.41 -41.34 41.94
C GLY A 809 5.92 -41.96 40.64
N CYS A 810 5.00 -42.59 39.90
CA CYS A 810 5.22 -43.22 38.60
C CYS A 810 4.73 -42.31 37.48
N GLU A 811 5.54 -42.12 36.45
CA GLU A 811 5.16 -41.36 35.25
C GLU A 811 4.06 -42.07 34.46
N ILE A 812 2.96 -41.36 34.17
CA ILE A 812 1.84 -41.84 33.37
C ILE A 812 1.62 -40.88 32.19
N ARG A 813 1.75 -41.41 30.97
CA ARG A 813 1.52 -40.68 29.72
C ARG A 813 0.12 -41.00 29.21
N TYR A 814 -0.70 -39.96 28.99
CA TYR A 814 -2.10 -40.19 28.56
C TYR A 814 -2.16 -40.78 27.14
N ASP A 815 -1.21 -40.45 26.26
CA ASP A 815 -1.08 -40.98 24.90
C ASP A 815 -0.70 -42.48 24.86
N SER A 816 -0.18 -43.04 25.94
CA SER A 816 0.25 -44.44 26.03
C SER A 816 0.07 -44.99 27.44
N LEU A 817 -1.20 -45.17 27.83
CA LEU A 817 -1.58 -45.76 29.12
C LEU A 817 -1.06 -47.19 29.31
N GLU A 818 -0.58 -47.88 28.26
CA GLU A 818 -0.04 -49.23 28.37
C GLU A 818 1.39 -49.28 28.94
N ASP A 819 2.11 -48.16 28.93
CA ASP A 819 3.50 -48.09 29.40
C ASP A 819 3.64 -48.30 30.91
N GLN A 820 2.55 -48.13 31.66
CA GLN A 820 2.50 -48.39 33.10
C GLN A 820 2.61 -49.90 33.44
N CYS A 821 2.49 -50.79 32.46
CA CYS A 821 2.51 -52.24 32.66
C CYS A 821 3.93 -52.83 32.63
N ALA A 822 4.18 -53.84 33.47
CA ALA A 822 5.42 -54.61 33.47
C ALA A 822 5.65 -55.36 32.14
N GLN A 823 6.91 -55.70 31.86
CA GLN A 823 7.31 -56.27 30.59
C GLN A 823 6.45 -57.48 30.17
N GLY A 824 5.91 -57.44 28.95
CA GLY A 824 5.06 -58.50 28.39
C GLY A 824 3.62 -58.51 28.88
N ARG A 825 3.21 -57.56 29.75
CA ARG A 825 1.83 -57.37 30.21
C ARG A 825 1.14 -56.21 29.47
N GLN A 826 -0.17 -56.27 29.39
CA GLN A 826 -1.05 -55.23 28.85
C GLN A 826 -2.45 -55.31 29.47
N GLY A 827 -3.35 -54.41 29.08
CA GLY A 827 -4.75 -54.45 29.48
C GLY A 827 -5.04 -53.89 30.88
N THR A 828 -6.30 -54.02 31.30
CA THR A 828 -6.80 -53.48 32.57
C THR A 828 -6.07 -54.11 33.76
N LEU A 829 -5.60 -53.29 34.72
CA LEU A 829 -4.75 -53.72 35.83
C LEU A 829 -3.45 -54.45 35.41
N CYS A 830 -3.07 -54.38 34.13
CA CYS A 830 -1.95 -55.13 33.54
C CYS A 830 -2.08 -56.66 33.71
N GLY A 831 -3.32 -57.16 33.75
CA GLY A 831 -3.60 -58.59 33.97
C GLY A 831 -3.32 -59.47 32.75
N ASP A 832 -3.43 -58.93 31.54
CA ASP A 832 -3.29 -59.68 30.30
C ASP A 832 -1.84 -59.72 29.82
N CYS A 833 -1.50 -60.74 29.02
CA CYS A 833 -0.22 -60.80 28.32
C CYS A 833 -0.33 -60.16 26.93
N LYS A 834 0.77 -59.56 26.45
CA LYS A 834 0.90 -59.08 25.07
C LYS A 834 0.78 -60.27 24.09
N GLU A 835 0.36 -59.99 22.86
CA GLU A 835 0.27 -61.03 21.83
C GLU A 835 1.61 -61.78 21.66
N GLY A 836 1.55 -63.11 21.57
CA GLY A 836 2.72 -64.00 21.52
C GLY A 836 3.37 -64.29 22.89
N TYR A 837 2.83 -63.76 23.99
CA TYR A 837 3.18 -64.16 25.35
C TYR A 837 2.07 -65.04 25.95
N GLY A 838 2.45 -65.96 26.83
CA GLY A 838 1.53 -66.76 27.64
C GLY A 838 1.84 -66.63 29.13
N VAL A 839 0.85 -66.94 29.95
CA VAL A 839 0.95 -66.90 31.41
C VAL A 839 1.66 -68.16 31.92
N THR A 840 2.61 -67.98 32.84
CA THR A 840 3.31 -69.10 33.52
C THR A 840 2.40 -69.86 34.48
N PHE A 841 2.74 -71.11 34.82
CA PHE A 841 1.95 -71.93 35.76
C PHE A 841 1.77 -71.30 37.16
N ASP A 842 2.66 -70.40 37.57
CA ASP A 842 2.54 -69.64 38.82
C ASP A 842 1.67 -68.37 38.71
N LEU A 843 1.08 -68.10 37.53
CA LEU A 843 0.17 -66.98 37.20
C LEU A 843 0.79 -65.57 37.30
N ARG A 844 2.08 -65.45 37.65
CA ARG A 844 2.72 -64.17 37.95
C ARG A 844 3.43 -63.52 36.77
N PHE A 845 3.87 -64.28 35.78
CA PHE A 845 4.70 -63.76 34.69
C PHE A 845 4.10 -64.07 33.31
N CYS A 846 4.27 -63.11 32.39
CA CYS A 846 4.01 -63.30 30.97
C CYS A 846 5.35 -63.57 30.26
N ARG A 847 5.47 -64.69 29.56
CA ARG A 847 6.66 -65.07 28.79
C ARG A 847 6.29 -65.68 27.45
N ARG A 848 7.20 -65.68 26.49
CA ARG A 848 7.03 -66.44 25.24
C ARG A 848 7.14 -67.93 25.53
N CYS A 849 6.19 -68.73 25.05
CA CYS A 849 6.07 -70.13 25.44
C CYS A 849 6.65 -71.06 24.39
N GLY A 850 7.52 -71.99 24.82
CA GLY A 850 7.94 -73.12 24.00
C GLY A 850 7.15 -74.39 24.32
N ALA A 851 7.24 -75.41 23.46
CA ALA A 851 6.52 -76.68 23.64
C ALA A 851 6.86 -77.44 24.95
N GLY A 852 7.96 -77.09 25.63
CA GLY A 852 8.42 -77.74 26.86
C GLY A 852 7.43 -77.66 28.03
N GLY A 853 6.60 -76.61 28.11
CA GLY A 853 5.63 -76.45 29.20
C GLY A 853 4.50 -77.48 29.13
N ILE A 854 3.92 -77.70 27.94
CA ILE A 854 2.92 -78.76 27.72
C ILE A 854 3.53 -80.15 27.92
N VAL A 855 4.74 -80.39 27.43
CA VAL A 855 5.41 -81.69 27.59
C VAL A 855 5.62 -82.01 29.08
N LEU A 856 6.09 -81.04 29.87
CA LEU A 856 6.24 -81.22 31.31
C LEU A 856 4.90 -81.48 32.01
N PHE A 857 3.84 -80.76 31.62
CA PHE A 857 2.51 -80.96 32.19
C PHE A 857 1.93 -82.35 31.87
N VAL A 858 2.07 -82.82 30.63
CA VAL A 858 1.68 -84.17 30.23
C VAL A 858 2.49 -85.22 31.00
N PHE A 859 3.80 -85.00 31.15
CA PHE A 859 4.66 -85.87 31.96
C PHE A 859 4.20 -85.93 33.42
N ILE A 860 3.87 -84.80 34.04
CA ILE A 860 3.32 -84.73 35.40
C ILE A 860 2.00 -85.52 35.49
N CYS A 861 1.11 -85.38 34.51
CA CYS A 861 -0.15 -86.14 34.48
C CYS A 861 0.10 -87.66 34.41
N ILE A 862 1.03 -88.11 33.56
CA ILE A 862 1.40 -89.53 33.44
C ILE A 862 2.02 -90.03 34.76
N MET A 863 2.97 -89.29 35.32
CA MET A 863 3.60 -89.64 36.60
C MET A 863 2.59 -89.67 37.75
N THR A 864 1.61 -88.76 37.75
CA THR A 864 0.52 -88.75 38.72
C THR A 864 -0.26 -90.06 38.68
N VAL A 865 -0.62 -90.55 37.48
CA VAL A 865 -1.31 -91.84 37.31
C VAL A 865 -0.44 -92.99 37.81
N ILE A 866 0.84 -93.04 37.42
CA ILE A 866 1.77 -94.11 37.81
C ILE A 866 1.97 -94.15 39.34
N VAL A 867 2.28 -93.00 39.95
CA VAL A 867 2.50 -92.89 41.41
C VAL A 867 1.21 -93.22 42.17
N SER A 868 0.06 -92.76 41.70
CA SER A 868 -1.24 -93.10 42.29
C SER A 868 -1.47 -94.61 42.30
N LEU A 869 -1.21 -95.30 41.17
CA LEU A 869 -1.31 -96.75 41.08
C LEU A 869 -0.33 -97.46 42.01
N LEU A 870 0.91 -96.99 42.13
CA LEU A 870 1.91 -97.56 43.05
C LEU A 870 1.48 -97.39 44.52
N ILE A 871 1.01 -96.21 44.91
CA ILE A 871 0.54 -95.93 46.28
C ILE A 871 -0.63 -96.86 46.64
N LEU A 872 -1.58 -97.02 45.72
CA LEU A 872 -2.74 -97.89 45.91
C LEU A 872 -2.34 -99.38 45.91
N PHE A 873 -1.40 -99.80 45.06
CA PHE A 873 -0.94 -101.17 44.95
C PHE A 873 -0.12 -101.66 46.16
N TYR A 874 0.75 -100.78 46.70
CA TYR A 874 1.54 -101.06 47.89
C TYR A 874 0.81 -100.72 49.20
N ASN A 875 -0.35 -100.04 49.12
CA ASN A 875 -1.16 -99.61 50.26
C ASN A 875 -0.35 -98.87 51.33
N LEU A 876 0.41 -97.85 50.89
CA LEU A 876 1.27 -97.06 51.77
C LEU A 876 0.45 -96.37 52.87
N PRO A 877 0.72 -96.64 54.16
CA PRO A 877 0.09 -95.90 55.26
C PRO A 877 0.79 -94.55 55.46
N LEU A 878 0.01 -93.52 55.78
CA LEU A 878 0.54 -92.24 56.26
C LEU A 878 0.72 -92.32 57.78
N PRO A 879 1.95 -92.27 58.33
CA PRO A 879 2.18 -92.31 59.77
C PRO A 879 1.48 -91.15 60.48
N ASP A 880 0.97 -91.39 61.69
CA ASP A 880 0.21 -90.38 62.43
C ASP A 880 1.05 -89.14 62.77
N GLU A 881 2.38 -89.28 62.97
CA GLU A 881 3.26 -88.14 63.23
C GLU A 881 3.40 -87.19 62.02
N LEU A 882 3.24 -87.71 60.79
CA LEU A 882 3.39 -86.95 59.56
C LEU A 882 2.12 -86.20 59.14
N LYS A 883 0.95 -86.60 59.63
CA LYS A 883 -0.34 -85.95 59.29
C LYS A 883 -0.36 -84.46 59.65
N GLY A 884 0.10 -84.13 60.86
CA GLY A 884 0.19 -82.74 61.33
C GLY A 884 1.21 -81.91 60.55
N PHE A 885 2.38 -82.49 60.24
CA PHE A 885 3.41 -81.81 59.44
C PHE A 885 2.95 -81.55 58.01
N VAL A 886 2.33 -82.53 57.35
CA VAL A 886 1.81 -82.38 55.98
C VAL A 886 0.72 -81.30 55.95
N PHE A 887 -0.21 -81.30 56.90
CA PHE A 887 -1.23 -80.24 57.00
C PHE A 887 -0.60 -78.85 57.20
N PHE A 888 0.35 -78.71 58.12
CA PHE A 888 1.03 -77.43 58.38
C PHE A 888 1.81 -76.92 57.15
N ALA A 889 2.55 -77.81 56.47
CA ALA A 889 3.27 -77.48 55.25
C ALA A 889 2.33 -77.05 54.11
N GLN A 890 1.18 -77.71 53.98
CA GLN A 890 0.12 -77.36 53.03
C GLN A 890 -0.50 -75.97 53.32
N VAL A 891 -0.74 -75.62 54.60
CA VAL A 891 -1.31 -74.32 55.00
C VAL A 891 -0.32 -73.17 54.85
N ILE A 892 0.95 -73.35 55.24
CA ILE A 892 1.98 -72.31 55.09
C ILE A 892 2.16 -71.90 53.63
N GLY A 893 2.20 -72.87 52.71
CA GLY A 893 2.29 -72.57 51.28
C GLY A 893 1.12 -71.73 50.76
N LEU A 894 -0.06 -71.84 51.37
CA LEU A 894 -1.27 -71.12 50.98
C LEU A 894 -1.28 -69.67 51.47
N ILE A 895 -0.75 -69.42 52.68
CA ILE A 895 -0.66 -68.08 53.28
C ILE A 895 0.39 -67.23 52.55
N TYR A 896 1.59 -67.76 52.35
CA TYR A 896 2.71 -66.98 51.79
C TYR A 896 2.58 -66.73 50.28
N ARG A 897 1.91 -67.62 49.54
CA ARG A 897 1.63 -67.41 48.10
C ARG A 897 0.76 -66.17 47.84
N ASN A 898 -0.13 -65.84 48.77
CA ASN A 898 -1.09 -64.72 48.63
C ASN A 898 -0.66 -63.44 49.36
N ALA A 899 0.44 -63.47 50.14
CA ALA A 899 0.97 -62.33 50.88
C ALA A 899 2.49 -62.16 50.70
N PRO A 900 2.97 -61.87 49.48
CA PRO A 900 4.41 -61.82 49.16
C PRO A 900 5.16 -60.67 49.87
N TYR A 901 4.47 -59.75 50.54
CA TYR A 901 5.06 -58.62 51.27
C TYR A 901 5.56 -58.97 52.68
N LEU A 902 5.20 -60.14 53.21
CA LEU A 902 5.66 -60.60 54.53
C LEU A 902 7.07 -61.20 54.50
N VAL A 903 7.59 -61.55 53.31
CA VAL A 903 8.92 -62.12 53.14
C VAL A 903 9.62 -61.34 52.03
N GLY A 904 10.75 -60.70 52.36
CA GLY A 904 11.51 -59.87 51.44
C GLY A 904 11.80 -60.59 50.10
N GLN A 905 11.90 -59.80 49.03
CA GLN A 905 11.83 -60.23 47.63
C GLN A 905 12.94 -61.18 47.12
N ASN A 906 13.78 -61.75 47.98
CA ASN A 906 14.93 -62.58 47.58
C ASN A 906 14.84 -64.02 48.10
N ASP A 907 14.89 -64.97 47.16
CA ASP A 907 15.18 -66.41 47.27
C ASP A 907 14.36 -67.32 48.21
N SER A 908 13.52 -66.77 49.09
CA SER A 908 12.70 -67.56 50.02
C SER A 908 11.47 -68.22 49.37
N ASN A 909 11.04 -67.76 48.19
CA ASN A 909 9.84 -68.29 47.51
C ASN A 909 9.99 -69.76 47.10
N ALA A 910 11.19 -70.18 46.67
CA ALA A 910 11.42 -71.57 46.27
C ALA A 910 11.26 -72.55 47.45
N LEU A 911 11.68 -72.15 48.66
CA LEU A 911 11.55 -72.98 49.86
C LEU A 911 10.08 -73.18 50.24
N PHE A 912 9.29 -72.10 50.25
CA PHE A 912 7.87 -72.15 50.59
C PHE A 912 7.02 -72.82 49.51
N ASP A 913 7.35 -72.60 48.23
CA ASP A 913 6.71 -73.30 47.11
C ASP A 913 7.00 -74.82 47.16
N THR A 914 8.23 -75.21 47.48
CA THR A 914 8.62 -76.62 47.62
C THR A 914 7.98 -77.28 48.85
N LEU A 915 7.99 -76.61 50.01
CA LEU A 915 7.33 -77.09 51.24
C LEU A 915 5.80 -77.16 51.08
N GLY A 916 5.23 -76.25 50.28
CA GLY A 916 3.81 -76.21 49.94
C GLY A 916 3.41 -77.16 48.80
N PHE A 917 4.30 -78.01 48.29
CA PHE A 917 4.01 -78.89 47.14
C PHE A 917 3.46 -78.15 45.90
N SER A 918 3.70 -76.84 45.75
CA SER A 918 3.35 -76.12 44.52
C SER A 918 4.39 -76.39 43.45
N LEU A 919 4.03 -76.28 42.16
CA LEU A 919 4.98 -76.45 41.06
C LEU A 919 5.76 -75.12 40.89
N PRO A 920 7.04 -75.02 41.25
CA PRO A 920 7.78 -73.76 41.24
C PRO A 920 8.28 -73.36 39.82
N PHE A 921 7.69 -73.92 38.76
CA PHE A 921 8.21 -73.77 37.41
C PHE A 921 7.65 -72.53 36.73
N GLN A 922 8.53 -71.59 36.37
CA GLN A 922 8.23 -70.43 35.52
C GLN A 922 8.09 -70.82 34.03
N LEU A 923 7.44 -71.94 33.76
CA LEU A 923 7.13 -72.42 32.41
C LEU A 923 5.68 -72.08 32.09
N CYS A 924 5.41 -71.77 30.84
CA CYS A 924 4.05 -71.57 30.34
C CYS A 924 3.71 -72.68 29.33
N PRO A 925 2.49 -73.24 29.38
CA PRO A 925 2.12 -74.39 28.54
C PRO A 925 1.95 -74.00 27.07
N ALA A 926 1.26 -72.91 26.77
CA ALA A 926 1.12 -72.39 25.41
C ALA A 926 0.93 -70.88 25.40
N GLU A 927 1.16 -70.28 24.24
CA GLU A 927 0.86 -68.88 23.98
C GLU A 927 -0.65 -68.63 23.98
N ASN A 928 -1.06 -67.41 24.34
CA ASN A 928 -2.45 -66.94 24.30
C ASN A 928 -3.46 -67.71 25.19
N ILE A 929 -3.01 -68.56 26.12
CA ILE A 929 -3.89 -69.09 27.17
C ILE A 929 -4.05 -68.02 28.26
N PRO A 930 -5.29 -67.56 28.56
CA PRO A 930 -5.51 -66.59 29.62
C PRO A 930 -5.19 -67.20 31.00
N ALA A 931 -4.91 -66.36 32.00
CA ALA A 931 -4.61 -66.80 33.36
C ALA A 931 -5.66 -67.79 33.92
N PHE A 932 -6.92 -67.62 33.55
CA PHE A 932 -8.03 -68.53 33.87
C PHE A 932 -7.85 -69.94 33.31
N GLY A 933 -7.44 -70.07 32.05
CA GLY A 933 -7.19 -71.36 31.42
C GLY A 933 -6.04 -72.11 32.10
N ILE A 934 -5.01 -71.39 32.53
CA ILE A 934 -3.88 -71.94 33.28
C ILE A 934 -4.32 -72.36 34.69
N ALA A 935 -5.14 -71.55 35.38
CA ALA A 935 -5.67 -71.89 36.69
C ALA A 935 -6.51 -73.18 36.63
N LEU A 936 -7.34 -73.37 35.60
CA LEU A 936 -8.13 -74.60 35.41
C LEU A 936 -7.28 -75.87 35.26
N LEU A 937 -6.08 -75.78 34.66
CA LEU A 937 -5.16 -76.93 34.55
C LEU A 937 -4.73 -77.45 35.94
N GLY A 938 -4.78 -76.61 36.98
CA GLY A 938 -4.51 -77.02 38.36
C GLY A 938 -5.45 -78.12 38.88
N PHE A 939 -6.67 -78.22 38.36
CA PHE A 939 -7.62 -79.29 38.73
C PHE A 939 -7.32 -80.63 38.06
N VAL A 940 -6.49 -80.68 37.01
CA VAL A 940 -6.31 -81.90 36.21
C VAL A 940 -5.56 -83.01 36.99
N PRO A 941 -4.37 -82.79 37.57
CA PRO A 941 -3.70 -83.83 38.38
C PRO A 941 -4.54 -84.38 39.54
N PRO A 942 -5.22 -83.57 40.37
CA PRO A 942 -6.02 -84.09 41.47
C PRO A 942 -7.26 -84.86 40.99
N LEU A 943 -7.89 -84.44 39.88
CA LEU A 943 -8.98 -85.19 39.24
C LEU A 943 -8.49 -86.52 38.64
N LEU A 944 -7.29 -86.56 38.04
CA LEU A 944 -6.70 -87.80 37.54
C LEU A 944 -6.40 -88.77 38.68
N ALA A 945 -5.77 -88.30 39.76
CA ALA A 945 -5.43 -89.12 40.92
C ALA A 945 -6.69 -89.70 41.58
N THR A 946 -7.74 -88.90 41.77
CA THR A 946 -9.04 -89.36 42.30
C THR A 946 -9.74 -90.34 41.37
N SER A 947 -9.73 -90.08 40.05
CA SER A 947 -10.29 -91.00 39.05
C SER A 947 -9.58 -92.35 39.06
N VAL A 948 -8.25 -92.35 39.09
CA VAL A 948 -7.43 -93.57 39.17
C VAL A 948 -7.75 -94.36 40.44
N ALA A 949 -7.89 -93.66 41.57
CA ALA A 949 -8.24 -94.31 42.84
C ALA A 949 -9.63 -94.96 42.81
N ILE A 950 -10.63 -94.28 42.25
CA ILE A 950 -11.98 -94.83 42.09
C ILE A 950 -11.95 -96.05 41.17
N ILE A 951 -11.30 -95.94 40.00
CA ILE A 951 -11.18 -97.05 39.04
C ILE A 951 -10.46 -98.24 39.68
N TYR A 952 -9.37 -98.00 40.42
CA TYR A 952 -8.63 -99.04 41.13
C TYR A 952 -9.51 -99.75 42.16
N ILE A 953 -10.31 -99.02 42.95
CA ILE A 953 -11.25 -99.60 43.93
C ILE A 953 -12.29 -100.49 43.22
N PHE A 954 -12.84 -100.02 42.09
CA PHE A 954 -13.79 -100.80 41.29
C PHE A 954 -13.16 -102.09 40.74
N PHE A 955 -11.92 -102.04 40.25
CA PHE A 955 -11.19 -103.22 39.77
C PHE A 955 -10.76 -104.16 40.89
N ALA A 956 -10.31 -103.63 42.03
CA ALA A 956 -9.90 -104.40 43.20
C ALA A 956 -11.06 -105.24 43.77
N LYS A 957 -12.29 -104.73 43.70
CA LYS A 957 -13.50 -105.46 44.11
C LYS A 957 -13.84 -106.65 43.19
N ARG A 958 -13.33 -106.66 41.97
CA ARG A 958 -13.61 -107.68 40.93
C ARG A 958 -12.54 -108.77 40.83
N SER A 959 -11.34 -108.53 41.36
CA SER A 959 -10.20 -109.46 41.33
C SER A 959 -9.93 -110.04 42.72
N LYS A 960 -10.00 -111.38 42.86
CA LYS A 960 -9.66 -112.09 44.11
C LYS A 960 -8.25 -111.77 44.64
N TYR A 961 -7.30 -111.56 43.73
CA TYR A 961 -5.90 -111.25 44.08
C TYR A 961 -5.74 -109.84 44.67
N LEU A 962 -6.56 -108.89 44.23
CA LEU A 962 -6.50 -107.51 44.71
C LEU A 962 -7.43 -107.24 45.90
N SER A 963 -8.52 -108.01 46.05
CA SER A 963 -9.47 -107.79 47.16
C SER A 963 -8.92 -108.18 48.54
N GLU A 964 -7.92 -109.07 48.60
CA GLU A 964 -7.23 -109.42 49.86
C GLU A 964 -6.35 -108.27 50.38
N ARG A 965 -5.98 -107.30 49.52
CA ARG A 965 -5.25 -106.09 49.92
C ARG A 965 -6.24 -104.95 50.16
N GLN A 966 -6.55 -104.65 51.43
CA GLN A 966 -7.36 -103.49 51.79
C GLN A 966 -6.61 -102.18 51.48
N SER A 967 -6.94 -101.52 50.37
CA SER A 967 -6.25 -100.33 49.84
C SER A 967 -6.67 -98.99 50.48
N PHE A 968 -7.34 -99.03 51.64
CA PHE A 968 -7.90 -97.84 52.31
C PHE A 968 -6.82 -96.85 52.74
N ASN A 969 -5.67 -97.35 53.21
CA ASN A 969 -4.56 -96.50 53.66
C ASN A 969 -3.93 -95.75 52.48
N GLY A 970 -3.73 -96.43 51.36
CA GLY A 970 -3.24 -95.79 50.12
C GLY A 970 -4.23 -94.76 49.57
N PHE A 971 -5.54 -95.01 49.67
CA PHE A 971 -6.57 -94.04 49.28
C PHE A 971 -6.53 -92.79 50.17
N HIS A 972 -6.45 -92.97 51.49
CA HIS A 972 -6.37 -91.87 52.44
C HIS A 972 -5.11 -91.02 52.22
N PHE A 973 -3.95 -91.67 52.02
CA PHE A 973 -2.70 -90.99 51.67
C PHE A 973 -2.86 -90.11 50.43
N LEU A 974 -3.44 -90.67 49.36
CA LEU A 974 -3.63 -89.95 48.10
C LEU A 974 -4.59 -88.76 48.27
N TYR A 975 -5.67 -88.92 49.03
CA TYR A 975 -6.65 -87.85 49.25
C TYR A 975 -6.06 -86.67 50.02
N VAL A 976 -5.26 -86.91 51.06
CA VAL A 976 -4.59 -85.84 51.84
C VAL A 976 -3.65 -84.99 50.97
N PHE A 977 -2.95 -85.62 50.01
CA PHE A 977 -2.09 -84.89 49.08
C PHE A 977 -2.88 -84.13 48.01
N VAL A 978 -3.92 -84.75 47.46
CA VAL A 978 -4.75 -84.19 46.39
C VAL A 978 -5.61 -83.01 46.89
N TYR A 979 -6.08 -83.05 48.13
CA TYR A 979 -6.92 -82.01 48.75
C TYR A 979 -6.31 -80.60 48.66
N LYS A 980 -4.99 -80.47 48.83
CA LYS A 980 -4.30 -79.18 48.71
C LYS A 980 -4.46 -78.56 47.33
N TYR A 981 -4.27 -79.34 46.27
CA TYR A 981 -4.35 -78.84 44.89
C TYR A 981 -5.76 -78.37 44.53
N PHE A 982 -6.79 -79.02 45.08
CA PHE A 982 -8.17 -78.52 44.98
C PHE A 982 -8.34 -77.17 45.68
N LEU A 983 -7.87 -77.03 46.92
CA LEU A 983 -7.97 -75.77 47.67
C LEU A 983 -7.24 -74.60 46.99
N ASP A 984 -5.97 -74.79 46.61
CA ASP A 984 -5.16 -73.76 45.94
C ASP A 984 -5.86 -73.24 44.67
N THR A 985 -6.40 -74.16 43.88
CA THR A 985 -7.07 -73.81 42.63
C THR A 985 -8.40 -73.11 42.89
N SER A 986 -9.16 -73.51 43.92
CA SER A 986 -10.42 -72.87 44.30
C SER A 986 -10.24 -71.44 44.83
N PHE A 987 -9.20 -71.15 45.61
CA PHE A 987 -8.98 -69.80 46.17
C PHE A 987 -8.71 -68.73 45.10
N ILE A 988 -8.10 -69.12 43.96
CA ILE A 988 -7.86 -68.22 42.82
C ILE A 988 -9.17 -67.66 42.27
N PHE A 989 -10.26 -68.44 42.30
CA PHE A 989 -11.58 -68.04 41.78
C PHE A 989 -12.43 -67.22 42.76
N ILE A 990 -12.02 -67.05 44.02
CA ILE A 990 -12.82 -66.36 45.05
C ILE A 990 -12.51 -64.84 45.11
N SER A 991 -11.38 -64.38 44.56
CA SER A 991 -10.94 -62.96 44.65
C SER A 991 -11.42 -62.10 43.47
N CYS A 992 -12.60 -61.47 43.59
CA CYS A 992 -13.19 -60.58 42.58
C CYS A 992 -13.44 -59.17 43.14
N THR A 993 -13.10 -58.12 42.38
CA THR A 993 -13.29 -56.70 42.75
C THR A 993 -14.09 -55.94 41.69
N LEU A 994 -14.79 -54.87 42.09
CA LEU A 994 -15.56 -54.01 41.17
C LEU A 994 -14.66 -52.85 40.69
N LEU A 995 -14.43 -52.74 39.38
CA LEU A 995 -13.61 -51.70 38.76
C LEU A 995 -14.45 -50.93 37.72
N GLY A 996 -14.86 -49.71 38.06
CA GLY A 996 -15.83 -48.95 37.25
C GLY A 996 -17.18 -49.68 37.21
N ASP A 997 -17.62 -50.07 36.02
CA ASP A 997 -18.89 -50.77 35.80
C ASP A 997 -18.72 -52.31 35.64
N ASN A 998 -17.49 -52.84 35.74
CA ASN A 998 -17.17 -54.25 35.51
C ASN A 998 -16.60 -54.94 36.75
N TYR A 999 -16.97 -56.20 36.96
CA TYR A 999 -16.31 -57.08 37.93
C TYR A 999 -15.04 -57.69 37.32
N VAL A 1000 -13.96 -57.64 38.07
CA VAL A 1000 -12.61 -58.00 37.61
C VAL A 1000 -11.98 -58.98 38.60
N PHE A 1001 -11.53 -60.13 38.10
CA PHE A 1001 -10.59 -60.98 38.83
C PHE A 1001 -9.20 -60.37 38.80
N LEU A 1002 -8.52 -60.34 39.96
CA LEU A 1002 -7.19 -59.74 40.09
C LEU A 1002 -6.16 -60.26 39.06
N TYR A 1003 -6.34 -61.47 38.55
CA TYR A 1003 -5.41 -62.13 37.62
C TYR A 1003 -5.80 -62.07 36.13
N GLN A 1004 -7.06 -61.75 35.79
CA GLN A 1004 -7.55 -61.89 34.41
C GLN A 1004 -8.24 -60.63 33.87
N ALA A 1005 -8.30 -59.55 34.65
CA ALA A 1005 -8.73 -58.23 34.18
C ALA A 1005 -10.18 -58.10 33.66
N ARG A 1006 -10.92 -59.20 33.37
CA ARG A 1006 -12.29 -59.22 32.86
C ARG A 1006 -13.06 -60.47 33.31
N CYS A 1007 -14.31 -60.29 33.73
CA CYS A 1007 -15.27 -61.39 33.92
C CYS A 1007 -16.44 -61.22 32.94
N SER A 1008 -16.62 -62.14 31.99
CA SER A 1008 -17.82 -62.19 31.17
C SER A 1008 -18.94 -62.85 31.96
N VAL A 1009 -20.04 -62.13 32.20
CA VAL A 1009 -21.18 -62.58 32.99
C VAL A 1009 -21.77 -63.86 32.40
N LEU A 1010 -21.49 -65.00 33.04
CA LEU A 1010 -22.25 -66.24 32.90
C LEU A 1010 -22.68 -66.67 34.31
N SER A 1011 -23.88 -66.25 34.71
CA SER A 1011 -24.61 -66.67 35.91
C SER A 1011 -23.95 -66.39 37.28
N ILE A 1012 -24.58 -65.48 38.02
CA ILE A 1012 -24.30 -65.10 39.42
C ILE A 1012 -24.51 -66.26 40.44
N HIS A 1013 -24.92 -67.46 39.99
CA HIS A 1013 -25.17 -68.59 40.89
C HIS A 1013 -23.94 -69.43 41.28
N LEU A 1014 -22.74 -69.17 40.76
CA LEU A 1014 -21.53 -69.93 41.11
C LEU A 1014 -20.64 -69.27 42.18
N CYS A 1015 -20.89 -68.01 42.55
CA CYS A 1015 -20.05 -67.28 43.51
C CYS A 1015 -20.46 -67.40 44.98
N CYS A 1016 -21.55 -68.09 45.30
CA CYS A 1016 -21.92 -68.42 46.68
C CYS A 1016 -22.22 -69.92 46.79
N CYS A 1017 -21.51 -70.58 47.71
CA CYS A 1017 -21.63 -72.00 48.10
C CYS A 1017 -20.91 -73.01 47.18
N SER A 1018 -19.65 -73.31 47.51
CA SER A 1018 -19.18 -74.71 47.52
C SER A 1018 -19.42 -75.25 48.94
N PRO A 1019 -20.51 -75.99 49.21
CA PRO A 1019 -20.70 -76.67 50.50
C PRO A 1019 -19.76 -77.88 50.65
N LEU A 1020 -19.07 -78.27 49.57
CA LEU A 1020 -18.29 -79.51 49.52
C LEU A 1020 -16.93 -79.43 50.23
N VAL A 1021 -16.39 -78.23 50.47
CA VAL A 1021 -15.07 -78.06 51.10
C VAL A 1021 -15.15 -77.99 52.62
N CYS A 1022 -16.28 -77.57 53.21
CA CYS A 1022 -16.47 -77.55 54.67
C CYS A 1022 -17.15 -78.81 55.23
N CYS A 1023 -17.90 -79.57 54.42
CA CYS A 1023 -18.67 -80.74 54.93
C CYS A 1023 -17.85 -82.03 55.14
N PHE A 1024 -16.55 -82.06 54.81
CA PHE A 1024 -15.72 -83.27 55.00
C PHE A 1024 -14.93 -83.31 56.31
N TYR A 1025 -14.97 -82.25 57.14
CA TYR A 1025 -14.11 -82.14 58.32
C TYR A 1025 -14.77 -82.54 59.66
N TRP A 1026 -16.08 -82.77 59.71
CA TRP A 1026 -16.80 -83.12 60.95
C TRP A 1026 -17.74 -84.30 60.70
N GLY A 1027 -17.29 -85.52 60.98
CA GLY A 1027 -18.16 -86.70 60.92
C GLY A 1027 -17.47 -88.05 60.76
N TRP A 1028 -16.24 -88.23 61.24
CA TRP A 1028 -15.63 -89.54 61.52
C TRP A 1028 -14.94 -89.44 62.90
N GLU A 1029 -15.77 -89.35 63.95
CA GLU A 1029 -15.52 -89.94 65.27
C GLU A 1029 -16.68 -90.92 65.55
#